data_AF-Q15386-F1
#
_entry.id   AF-Q15386-F1
#
_cell.length_a   1.000
_cell.length_b   1.000
_cell.length_c   1.000
_cell.angle_alpha   90.00
_cell.angle_beta   90.00
_cell.angle_gamma   90.00
#
_symmetry.space_group_name_H-M   'P 1'
#
loop_
_entity.id
_entity.type
_entity.pdbx_description
1 polymer ?
#
loop_
_entity_poly.entity_id
_entity_poly.type
_entity_poly.pdbx_seq_one_letter_code
_entity_poly.pdbx_strand_id
1 'polypeptide(L)'
;MFSFEGDFKTRPKVSLGGASRKEEKASLLHRTQEERRKREEERRRLKNAIIIQSFIRGYRDRKQQYSIQRSAFDRCATLSQSGGAFPIANGPNLTLLVRQLLFFYKQNEDSKRLIWLYQNLIKHSSLFVKQLDGSERLTCLFQIKRLMSLCCRLLQNCNDDSLNVALPMRMLEVFSSENTYLPVLQDASYVVSVIEQILHYMIHNGYYRSLYLLINSKLPSSIEYSDLSRVPIAKILLENVLKPLHFTYNSCPEGARQQVFTAFTEEFLAAPFTDQIFHFIIPALADAQTVFPYEPFLNALLLIESRCSRKSGGAPWLFYFVLTVGENYLGALSEEGLLVYLRVLQTFLSQLPVSPASASCHDSASDSEEESEEADKPSSPEDGRLSVSYITEECLKKLDTKQQTNTLLNLVWRDSASEEVFTTMASVCHTLMVQHRMMVPKVRLLYSLAFNARFLRHLWFLISSMSTRMITGSMVPLLQVISRGSPMSFEDSSRIIPLFYLFSSLFSHSLISIHDNEFFGDPIEVVGQRQSSMMPFTLEELIMLSRCLRDACLGIIKLAYPETKPEVREEYITAFQSIGVTTSSEMQQCIQMEQKRWIQLFKVITNLVKMLKSRDTRRNFCPPNHWLSEQEDIKADKVTQLYVPASRHVWRFRRMGRIGPLQSTLDVGLESPPLSVSEERQLAVLTELPFVVPFEERVKIFQRLIYADKQEVQGDGPFLDGINVTIRRNYIYEDAYDKLSPENEPDLKKRIRVHLLNAHGLDEAGIDGGGIFREFLNELLKSGFNPNQGFFKTTNEGLLYPNPAAQMLVGDSFARHYYFLGRMLGKALYENMLVELPFAGFFLSKLLGTSADVDIHHLASLDPEVYKNLLFLKSYEDDVEELGLNFTVVNNDLGEAQVVELKFGGKDIPVTSANRIAYIHLVADYRLNRQIRQHCLAFRQGLANVVSLEWLRMFDQQEIQVLISGAQVPISLEDLKSFTNYSGGYSADHPVIKVFWRVVEGFTDEEKRKLLKFVTSCSRPPLLGFKELYPAFCIHNGGSDLERLPTASTCMNLLKLPEFYDETLLRSKLLYAIECAAGFELS
;
A
#
# COMPACT_ATOMS: atom_id res chain seq x y z
N MET A 1 -14.49 102.40 -9.61
CA MET A 1 -14.40 102.36 -11.08
C MET A 1 -13.65 101.10 -11.46
N PHE A 2 -14.34 100.02 -11.81
CA PHE A 2 -13.70 98.90 -12.49
C PHE A 2 -14.14 98.98 -13.95
N SER A 3 -13.22 99.47 -14.79
CA SER A 3 -13.36 99.49 -16.24
C SER A 3 -13.36 98.04 -16.71
N PHE A 4 -14.49 97.60 -17.25
CA PHE A 4 -14.65 96.25 -17.79
C PHE A 4 -14.19 96.28 -19.26
N GLU A 5 -12.88 96.15 -19.47
CA GLU A 5 -12.29 95.90 -20.79
C GLU A 5 -12.62 94.46 -21.23
N GLY A 6 -13.87 94.23 -21.59
CA GLY A 6 -14.31 93.01 -22.23
C GLY A 6 -13.96 93.07 -23.72
N ASP A 7 -12.78 92.56 -24.09
CA ASP A 7 -12.42 92.32 -25.49
C ASP A 7 -13.50 91.47 -26.16
N PHE A 8 -14.35 92.13 -26.95
CA PHE A 8 -15.35 91.48 -27.77
C PHE A 8 -14.64 90.55 -28.77
N LYS A 9 -14.82 89.24 -28.57
CA LYS A 9 -14.45 88.15 -29.48
C LYS A 9 -14.29 88.64 -30.92
N THR A 10 -13.04 88.65 -31.41
CA THR A 10 -12.73 88.94 -32.81
C THR A 10 -13.63 88.11 -33.71
N ARG A 11 -14.43 88.79 -34.54
CA ARG A 11 -15.27 88.13 -35.56
C ARG A 11 -14.40 87.16 -36.37
N PRO A 12 -14.90 85.95 -36.68
CA PRO A 12 -14.14 84.99 -37.46
C PRO A 12 -13.69 85.65 -38.77
N LYS A 13 -12.38 85.78 -38.97
CA LYS A 13 -11.81 86.12 -40.28
C LYS A 13 -12.14 84.96 -41.22
N VAL A 14 -13.27 85.04 -41.91
CA VAL A 14 -13.62 84.13 -42.98
C VAL A 14 -12.72 84.49 -44.17
N SER A 15 -11.60 83.80 -44.31
CA SER A 15 -10.76 83.90 -45.50
C SER A 15 -11.48 83.22 -46.66
N LEU A 16 -12.31 83.97 -47.39
CA LEU A 16 -12.94 83.51 -48.65
C LEU A 16 -11.93 83.37 -49.81
N GLY A 17 -10.65 83.72 -49.59
CA GLY A 17 -9.59 83.67 -50.60
C GLY A 17 -8.87 82.32 -50.75
N GLY A 18 -9.40 81.24 -50.17
CA GLY A 18 -8.78 79.92 -50.31
C GLY A 18 -8.91 79.42 -51.76
N ALA A 19 -7.80 79.48 -52.50
CA ALA A 19 -7.69 78.94 -53.85
C ALA A 19 -8.30 77.52 -53.90
N SER A 20 -9.42 77.41 -54.64
CA SER A 20 -10.11 76.16 -54.89
C SER A 20 -9.19 75.27 -55.72
N ARG A 21 -8.30 74.52 -55.07
CA ARG A 21 -7.69 73.36 -55.71
C ARG A 21 -8.85 72.41 -56.03
N LYS A 22 -9.03 72.11 -57.32
CA LYS A 22 -9.92 71.04 -57.80
C LYS A 22 -9.41 69.71 -57.21
N GLU A 23 -9.71 69.44 -55.96
CA GLU A 23 -9.48 68.13 -55.34
C GLU A 23 -10.46 67.14 -55.97
N GLU A 24 -9.95 65.95 -56.30
CA GLU A 24 -10.80 64.85 -56.76
C GLU A 24 -11.87 64.54 -55.72
N LYS A 25 -13.09 64.26 -56.19
CA LYS A 25 -14.27 64.01 -55.35
C LYS A 25 -14.01 62.94 -54.27
N ALA A 26 -13.18 61.93 -54.57
CA ALA A 26 -12.76 60.90 -53.62
C ALA A 26 -11.87 61.46 -52.49
N SER A 27 -10.89 62.30 -52.81
CA SER A 27 -10.05 63.00 -51.81
C SER A 27 -10.88 63.94 -50.95
N LEU A 28 -11.81 64.69 -51.56
CA LEU A 28 -12.75 65.56 -50.83
C LEU A 28 -13.64 64.75 -49.87
N LEU A 29 -14.15 63.60 -50.32
CA LEU A 29 -14.94 62.68 -49.49
C LEU A 29 -14.12 62.10 -48.33
N HIS A 30 -12.90 61.62 -48.60
CA HIS A 30 -12.01 61.08 -47.56
C HIS A 30 -11.63 62.15 -46.53
N ARG A 31 -11.29 63.37 -46.97
CA ARG A 31 -11.01 64.50 -46.07
C ARG A 31 -12.23 64.87 -45.24
N THR A 32 -13.42 64.91 -45.86
CA THR A 32 -14.68 65.15 -45.15
C THR A 32 -14.97 64.06 -44.13
N GLN A 33 -14.68 62.80 -44.45
CA GLN A 33 -14.83 61.65 -43.55
C GLN A 33 -13.84 61.71 -42.39
N GLU A 34 -12.58 62.06 -42.63
CA GLU A 34 -11.60 62.30 -41.55
C GLU A 34 -11.96 63.49 -40.68
N GLU A 35 -12.44 64.59 -41.25
CA GLU A 35 -12.96 65.72 -40.48
C GLU A 35 -14.17 65.33 -39.63
N ARG A 36 -15.08 64.51 -40.16
CA ARG A 36 -16.21 63.95 -39.40
C ARG A 36 -15.70 63.06 -38.27
N ARG A 37 -14.75 62.15 -38.53
CA ARG A 37 -14.13 61.29 -37.51
C ARG A 37 -13.49 62.13 -36.40
N LYS A 38 -12.71 63.16 -36.75
CA LYS A 38 -12.11 64.10 -35.79
C LYS A 38 -13.16 64.84 -34.95
N ARG A 39 -14.22 65.35 -35.57
CA ARG A 39 -15.34 66.00 -34.84
C ARG A 39 -16.04 65.03 -33.88
N GLU A 40 -16.19 63.76 -34.28
CA GLU A 40 -16.81 62.73 -33.45
C GLU A 40 -15.89 62.32 -32.27
N GLU A 41 -14.59 62.18 -32.51
CA GLU A 41 -13.56 61.99 -31.47
C GLU A 41 -13.54 63.15 -30.48
N GLU A 42 -13.61 64.41 -30.95
CA GLU A 42 -13.71 65.58 -30.09
C GLU A 42 -15.00 65.58 -29.25
N ARG A 43 -16.14 65.21 -29.84
CA ARG A 43 -17.41 65.06 -29.10
C ARG A 43 -17.30 63.98 -28.03
N ARG A 44 -16.71 62.82 -28.33
CA ARG A 44 -16.44 61.77 -27.33
C ARG A 44 -15.50 62.28 -26.24
N ARG A 45 -14.43 62.98 -26.60
CA ARG A 45 -13.47 63.57 -25.66
C ARG A 45 -14.14 64.56 -24.71
N LEU A 46 -15.01 65.44 -25.23
CA LEU A 46 -15.78 66.40 -24.42
C LEU A 46 -16.79 65.69 -23.52
N LYS A 47 -17.52 64.69 -24.04
CA LYS A 47 -18.47 63.89 -23.24
C LYS A 47 -17.77 63.17 -22.09
N ASN A 48 -16.63 62.53 -22.38
CA ASN A 48 -15.81 61.86 -21.36
C ASN A 48 -15.23 62.87 -20.35
N ALA A 49 -14.82 64.06 -20.81
CA ALA A 49 -14.36 65.12 -19.92
C ALA A 49 -15.47 65.61 -18.97
N ILE A 50 -16.72 65.75 -19.43
CA ILE A 50 -17.86 66.11 -18.58
C ILE A 50 -18.11 65.05 -17.51
N ILE A 51 -18.03 63.76 -17.87
CA ILE A 51 -18.19 62.63 -16.92
C ILE A 51 -17.08 62.66 -15.86
N ILE A 52 -15.82 62.86 -16.28
CA ILE A 52 -14.68 62.97 -15.35
C ILE A 52 -14.87 64.20 -14.44
N GLN A 53 -15.26 65.35 -14.99
CA GLN A 53 -15.51 66.56 -14.23
C GLN A 53 -16.65 66.42 -13.24
N SER A 54 -17.76 65.75 -13.60
CA SER A 54 -18.87 65.51 -12.68
C SER A 54 -18.45 64.61 -11.52
N PHE A 55 -17.64 63.58 -11.79
CA PHE A 55 -17.05 62.72 -10.76
C PHE A 55 -16.11 63.51 -9.83
N ILE A 56 -15.28 64.40 -10.37
CA ILE A 56 -14.39 65.28 -9.59
C ILE A 56 -15.19 66.27 -8.74
N ARG A 57 -16.22 66.91 -9.29
CA ARG A 57 -17.12 67.81 -8.53
C ARG A 57 -17.78 67.06 -7.39
N GLY A 58 -18.38 65.90 -7.67
CA GLY A 58 -18.99 65.05 -6.65
C GLY A 58 -18.00 64.59 -5.57
N TYR A 59 -16.75 64.29 -5.93
CA TYR A 59 -15.69 63.99 -4.96
C TYR A 59 -15.32 65.20 -4.08
N ARG A 60 -15.17 66.39 -4.68
CA ARG A 60 -14.89 67.65 -3.96
C ARG A 60 -16.02 68.00 -3.00
N ASP A 61 -17.27 67.90 -3.44
CA ASP A 61 -18.45 68.19 -2.63
C ASP A 61 -18.57 67.22 -1.47
N ARG A 62 -18.37 65.90 -1.70
CA ARG A 62 -18.31 64.91 -0.60
C ARG A 62 -17.20 65.23 0.40
N LYS A 63 -16.00 65.59 -0.07
CA LYS A 63 -14.88 65.95 0.80
C LYS A 63 -15.18 67.20 1.63
N GLN A 64 -15.79 68.21 1.03
CA GLN A 64 -16.23 69.42 1.74
C GLN A 64 -17.30 69.09 2.78
N GLN A 65 -18.31 68.27 2.42
CA GLN A 65 -19.34 67.83 3.36
C GLN A 65 -18.77 66.99 4.51
N TYR A 66 -17.81 66.11 4.25
CA TYR A 66 -17.09 65.40 5.32
C TYR A 66 -16.40 66.37 6.29
N SER A 67 -15.76 67.41 5.78
CA SER A 67 -15.12 68.43 6.63
C SER A 67 -16.14 69.22 7.45
N ILE A 68 -17.28 69.60 6.86
CA ILE A 68 -18.37 70.31 7.55
C ILE A 68 -18.96 69.43 8.66
N GLN A 69 -19.33 68.19 8.34
CA GLN A 69 -19.93 67.26 9.29
C GLN A 69 -18.94 66.88 10.41
N ARG A 70 -17.64 66.73 10.10
CA ARG A 70 -16.60 66.51 11.10
C ARG A 70 -16.46 67.70 12.06
N SER A 71 -16.49 68.93 11.54
CA SER A 71 -16.48 70.13 12.39
C SER A 71 -17.74 70.24 13.26
N ALA A 72 -18.91 69.82 12.74
CA ALA A 72 -20.14 69.78 13.51
C ALA A 72 -20.09 68.74 14.63
N PHE A 73 -19.56 67.55 14.34
CA PHE A 73 -19.32 66.50 15.32
C PHE A 73 -18.38 66.99 16.44
N ASP A 74 -17.26 67.61 16.08
CA ASP A 74 -16.28 68.12 17.06
C ASP A 74 -16.87 69.24 17.92
N ARG A 75 -17.72 70.12 17.35
CA ARG A 75 -18.48 71.12 18.13
C ARG A 75 -19.44 70.47 19.12
N CYS A 76 -20.20 69.46 18.71
CA CYS A 76 -21.10 68.75 19.62
C CYS A 76 -20.31 68.01 20.73
N ALA A 77 -19.20 67.38 20.39
CA ALA A 77 -18.34 66.69 21.34
C ALA A 77 -17.72 67.65 22.37
N THR A 78 -17.21 68.80 21.94
CA THR A 78 -16.64 69.82 22.85
C THR A 78 -17.71 70.45 23.75
N LEU A 79 -18.88 70.81 23.21
CA LEU A 79 -20.01 71.32 24.00
C LEU A 79 -20.42 70.35 25.10
N SER A 80 -20.41 69.06 24.80
CA SER A 80 -20.79 68.04 25.76
C SER A 80 -19.79 67.82 26.90
N GLN A 81 -18.49 68.01 26.65
CA GLN A 81 -17.45 67.92 27.68
C GLN A 81 -17.48 69.13 28.63
N SER A 82 -17.85 70.30 28.12
CA SER A 82 -17.94 71.55 28.89
C SER A 82 -19.16 71.64 29.83
N GLY A 83 -19.93 70.55 30.00
CA GLY A 83 -21.20 70.57 30.74
C GLY A 83 -22.30 71.38 30.03
N GLY A 84 -22.14 71.64 28.73
CA GLY A 84 -22.96 72.56 27.95
C GLY A 84 -24.25 71.98 27.39
N ALA A 85 -24.95 72.81 26.60
CA ALA A 85 -26.32 72.64 26.09
C ALA A 85 -26.60 71.40 25.20
N PHE A 86 -25.61 70.54 24.93
CA PHE A 86 -25.79 69.31 24.17
C PHE A 86 -25.73 68.08 25.10
N PRO A 87 -26.87 67.65 25.68
CA PRO A 87 -26.88 66.49 26.57
C PRO A 87 -26.63 65.22 25.77
N ILE A 88 -25.47 64.58 25.98
CA ILE A 88 -25.14 63.25 25.41
C ILE A 88 -26.09 62.18 25.93
N ALA A 89 -26.58 62.33 27.17
CA ALA A 89 -27.52 61.44 27.82
C ALA A 89 -28.95 61.57 27.23
N ASN A 90 -29.06 61.71 25.91
CA ASN A 90 -30.31 61.73 25.16
C ASN A 90 -30.16 60.85 23.91
N GLY A 91 -31.07 59.90 23.72
CA GLY A 91 -31.00 58.90 22.64
C GLY A 91 -30.88 59.49 21.23
N PRO A 92 -31.73 60.45 20.81
CA PRO A 92 -31.66 61.07 19.49
C PRO A 92 -30.36 61.82 19.21
N ASN A 93 -29.75 62.43 20.25
CA ASN A 93 -28.47 63.11 20.14
C ASN A 93 -27.34 62.09 19.85
N LEU A 94 -27.36 60.93 20.52
CA LEU A 94 -26.45 59.83 20.22
C LEU A 94 -26.66 59.31 18.79
N THR A 95 -27.91 59.07 18.37
CA THR A 95 -28.24 58.66 17.00
C THR A 95 -27.72 59.64 15.95
N LEU A 96 -27.80 60.95 16.21
CA LEU A 96 -27.27 61.98 15.33
C LEU A 96 -25.73 61.95 15.25
N LEU A 97 -25.04 61.86 16.40
CA LEU A 97 -23.58 61.76 16.45
C LEU A 97 -23.07 60.50 15.74
N VAL A 98 -23.74 59.36 15.94
CA VAL A 98 -23.44 58.10 15.25
C VAL A 98 -23.63 58.27 13.75
N ARG A 99 -24.75 58.85 13.31
CA ARG A 99 -25.02 59.11 11.88
C ARG A 99 -23.96 60.00 11.24
N GLN A 100 -23.57 61.08 11.92
CA GLN A 100 -22.52 61.98 11.46
C GLN A 100 -21.18 61.27 11.33
N LEU A 101 -20.75 60.57 12.39
CA LEU A 101 -19.47 59.85 12.37
C LEU A 101 -19.45 58.80 11.26
N LEU A 102 -20.47 57.94 11.18
CA LEU A 102 -20.56 56.90 10.15
C LEU A 102 -20.54 57.46 8.71
N PHE A 103 -20.99 58.69 8.50
CA PHE A 103 -20.98 59.34 7.18
C PHE A 103 -19.58 59.74 6.71
N PHE A 104 -18.75 60.31 7.60
CA PHE A 104 -17.40 60.80 7.24
C PHE A 104 -16.25 59.89 7.70
N TYR A 105 -16.53 58.82 8.45
CA TYR A 105 -15.52 58.00 9.13
C TYR A 105 -14.41 57.52 8.20
N LYS A 106 -13.17 57.86 8.56
CA LYS A 106 -11.95 57.24 8.03
C LYS A 106 -11.07 56.76 9.16
N GLN A 107 -10.65 55.49 9.08
CA GLN A 107 -9.81 54.83 10.09
C GLN A 107 -8.61 55.68 10.54
N ASN A 108 -7.87 56.26 9.59
CA ASN A 108 -6.62 56.98 9.87
C ASN A 108 -6.84 58.37 10.49
N GLU A 109 -7.99 59.01 10.26
CA GLU A 109 -8.28 60.38 10.71
C GLU A 109 -9.20 60.42 11.95
N ASP A 110 -10.10 59.43 12.08
CA ASP A 110 -11.25 59.49 12.98
C ASP A 110 -11.28 58.38 14.05
N SER A 111 -10.22 57.58 14.18
CA SER A 111 -10.13 56.53 15.21
C SER A 111 -10.37 57.07 16.63
N LYS A 112 -9.79 58.22 16.98
CA LYS A 112 -9.99 58.89 18.27
C LYS A 112 -11.45 59.33 18.49
N ARG A 113 -12.12 59.83 17.43
CA ARG A 113 -13.55 60.22 17.48
C ARG A 113 -14.44 59.00 17.70
N LEU A 114 -14.10 57.87 17.07
CA LEU A 114 -14.82 56.62 17.26
C LEU A 114 -14.64 56.06 18.68
N ILE A 115 -13.42 56.08 19.24
CA ILE A 115 -13.15 55.68 20.62
C ILE A 115 -13.96 56.53 21.61
N TRP A 116 -13.96 57.86 21.43
CA TRP A 116 -14.77 58.77 22.25
C TRP A 116 -16.27 58.46 22.14
N LEU A 117 -16.76 58.15 20.92
CA LEU A 117 -18.15 57.75 20.72
C LEU A 117 -18.47 56.43 21.42
N TYR A 118 -17.61 55.41 21.32
CA TYR A 118 -17.79 54.13 22.03
C TYR A 118 -17.87 54.30 23.53
N GLN A 119 -17.01 55.13 24.13
CA GLN A 119 -17.06 55.41 25.57
C GLN A 119 -18.43 55.97 25.99
N ASN A 120 -19.01 56.88 25.20
CA ASN A 120 -20.32 57.46 25.48
C ASN A 120 -21.47 56.47 25.22
N LEU A 121 -21.39 55.66 24.17
CA LEU A 121 -22.39 54.63 23.86
C LEU A 121 -22.42 53.53 24.91
N ILE A 122 -21.26 53.12 25.44
CA ILE A 122 -21.19 52.15 26.54
C ILE A 122 -21.80 52.74 27.82
N LYS A 123 -21.48 54.00 28.14
CA LYS A 123 -22.02 54.69 29.34
C LYS A 123 -23.53 54.89 29.29
N HIS A 124 -24.09 55.13 28.10
CA HIS A 124 -25.50 55.45 27.89
C HIS A 124 -26.22 54.40 27.03
N SER A 125 -25.80 53.13 27.12
CA SER A 125 -26.28 52.04 26.27
C SER A 125 -27.80 51.87 26.31
N SER A 126 -28.41 51.94 27.50
CA SER A 126 -29.86 51.81 27.68
C SER A 126 -30.65 52.90 26.95
N LEU A 127 -30.14 54.14 26.89
CA LEU A 127 -30.81 55.25 26.21
C LEU A 127 -30.71 55.13 24.68
N PHE A 128 -29.59 54.61 24.19
CA PHE A 128 -29.39 54.38 22.76
C PHE A 128 -30.21 53.17 22.28
N VAL A 129 -30.23 52.08 23.04
CA VAL A 129 -31.02 50.88 22.76
C VAL A 129 -32.52 51.15 22.79
N LYS A 130 -33.01 52.09 23.61
CA LYS A 130 -34.43 52.53 23.60
C LYS A 130 -34.90 53.00 22.22
N GLN A 131 -34.01 53.45 21.34
CA GLN A 131 -34.37 53.85 19.97
C GLN A 131 -34.79 52.66 19.08
N LEU A 132 -34.51 51.42 19.50
CA LEU A 132 -34.97 50.20 18.80
C LEU A 132 -36.47 49.90 18.98
N ASP A 133 -37.10 50.50 19.99
CA ASP A 133 -38.56 50.41 20.24
C ASP A 133 -39.35 51.53 19.52
N GLY A 134 -38.65 52.56 19.04
CA GLY A 134 -39.25 53.73 18.39
C GLY A 134 -39.38 53.64 16.88
N SER A 135 -39.82 54.75 16.26
CA SER A 135 -39.96 54.91 14.80
C SER A 135 -38.63 54.77 14.04
N GLU A 136 -37.49 55.03 14.70
CA GLU A 136 -36.15 54.93 14.10
C GLU A 136 -35.51 53.53 14.21
N ARG A 137 -36.27 52.50 14.57
CA ARG A 137 -35.80 51.11 14.79
C ARG A 137 -34.80 50.62 13.73
N LEU A 138 -35.17 50.69 12.45
CA LEU A 138 -34.33 50.20 11.35
C LEU A 138 -33.01 50.98 11.24
N THR A 139 -33.06 52.29 11.45
CA THR A 139 -31.89 53.17 11.42
C THR A 139 -30.96 52.88 12.59
N CYS A 140 -31.50 52.75 13.81
CA CYS A 140 -30.72 52.43 15.00
C CYS A 140 -30.05 51.05 14.88
N LEU A 141 -30.79 50.04 14.42
CA LEU A 141 -30.24 48.70 14.18
C LEU A 141 -29.10 48.72 13.15
N PHE A 142 -29.29 49.43 12.04
CA PHE A 142 -28.24 49.61 11.02
C PHE A 142 -27.01 50.31 11.59
N GLN A 143 -27.21 51.35 12.41
CA GLN A 143 -26.12 52.06 13.09
C GLN A 143 -25.34 51.13 14.02
N ILE A 144 -26.02 50.34 14.86
CA ILE A 144 -25.37 49.35 15.72
C ILE A 144 -24.56 48.37 14.88
N LYS A 145 -25.16 47.72 13.87
CA LYS A 145 -24.47 46.80 12.95
C LYS A 145 -23.19 47.42 12.36
N ARG A 146 -23.29 48.65 11.84
CA ARG A 146 -22.17 49.38 11.24
C ARG A 146 -21.08 49.70 12.26
N LEU A 147 -21.45 50.13 13.47
CA LEU A 147 -20.51 50.40 14.55
C LEU A 147 -19.79 49.12 15.01
N MET A 148 -20.49 47.99 15.08
CA MET A 148 -19.88 46.70 15.43
C MET A 148 -18.91 46.22 14.35
N SER A 149 -19.23 46.42 13.06
CA SER A 149 -18.30 46.15 11.96
C SER A 149 -17.04 47.02 12.03
N LEU A 150 -17.19 48.32 12.38
CA LEU A 150 -16.04 49.18 12.63
C LEU A 150 -15.23 48.71 13.84
N CYS A 151 -15.89 48.16 14.86
CA CYS A 151 -15.24 47.61 16.04
C CYS A 151 -14.36 46.40 15.67
N CYS A 152 -14.87 45.46 14.88
CA CYS A 152 -14.07 44.35 14.34
C CYS A 152 -12.85 44.87 13.56
N ARG A 153 -13.05 45.86 12.67
CA ARG A 153 -11.95 46.45 11.91
C ARG A 153 -10.89 47.14 12.78
N LEU A 154 -11.28 47.79 13.89
CA LEU A 154 -10.31 48.33 14.85
C LEU A 154 -9.50 47.21 15.52
N LEU A 155 -10.16 46.12 15.90
CA LEU A 155 -9.54 44.99 16.59
C LEU A 155 -8.58 44.21 15.69
N GLN A 156 -8.79 44.20 14.37
CA GLN A 156 -7.83 43.63 13.41
C GLN A 156 -6.48 44.38 13.39
N ASN A 157 -6.45 45.64 13.82
CA ASN A 157 -5.23 46.45 13.90
C ASN A 157 -4.60 46.42 15.32
N CYS A 158 -4.88 45.39 16.13
CA CYS A 158 -4.43 45.29 17.52
C CYS A 158 -2.90 45.22 17.72
N ASN A 159 -2.15 44.99 16.65
CA ASN A 159 -0.68 45.03 16.63
C ASN A 159 -0.13 46.46 16.75
N ASP A 160 -0.94 47.49 16.47
CA ASP A 160 -0.52 48.87 16.69
C ASP A 160 -0.60 49.20 18.18
N ASP A 161 0.55 49.40 18.84
CA ASP A 161 0.63 49.78 20.27
C ASP A 161 -0.19 51.02 20.63
N SER A 162 -0.49 51.87 19.64
CA SER A 162 -1.29 53.08 19.80
C SER A 162 -2.79 52.83 20.06
N LEU A 163 -3.31 51.64 19.76
CA LEU A 163 -4.74 51.31 19.89
C LEU A 163 -5.05 50.70 21.26
N ASN A 164 -5.86 51.41 22.06
CA ASN A 164 -6.42 50.84 23.28
C ASN A 164 -7.56 49.85 22.95
N VAL A 165 -7.22 48.56 22.94
CA VAL A 165 -8.11 47.43 22.62
C VAL A 165 -9.27 47.28 23.63
N ALA A 166 -9.13 47.79 24.85
CA ALA A 166 -10.12 47.59 25.91
C ALA A 166 -11.50 48.18 25.58
N LEU A 167 -11.55 49.36 24.94
CA LEU A 167 -12.82 50.02 24.60
C LEU A 167 -13.58 49.32 23.47
N PRO A 168 -12.94 48.96 22.34
CA PRO A 168 -13.55 48.10 21.32
C PRO A 168 -14.01 46.74 21.88
N MET A 169 -13.21 46.06 22.72
CA MET A 169 -13.63 44.81 23.37
C MET A 169 -14.85 45.00 24.25
N ARG A 170 -14.88 46.06 25.06
CA ARG A 170 -16.05 46.38 25.88
C ARG A 170 -17.29 46.70 25.04
N MET A 171 -17.11 47.35 23.89
CA MET A 171 -18.18 47.60 22.93
C MET A 171 -18.76 46.27 22.38
N LEU A 172 -17.88 45.32 22.02
CA LEU A 172 -18.28 43.95 21.62
C LEU A 172 -19.09 43.24 22.70
N GLU A 173 -18.62 43.24 23.94
CA GLU A 173 -19.31 42.60 25.06
C GLU A 173 -20.68 43.22 25.32
N VAL A 174 -20.75 44.54 25.44
CA VAL A 174 -21.98 45.25 25.81
C VAL A 174 -23.04 45.13 24.72
N PHE A 175 -22.70 45.38 23.45
CA PHE A 175 -23.67 45.36 22.35
C PHE A 175 -23.92 43.98 21.74
N SER A 176 -23.26 42.93 22.23
CA SER A 176 -23.65 41.55 21.93
C SER A 176 -24.44 40.90 23.06
N SER A 177 -24.46 41.47 24.28
CA SER A 177 -25.09 40.86 25.46
C SER A 177 -26.60 41.07 25.50
N GLU A 178 -27.35 40.00 25.75
CA GLU A 178 -28.80 40.06 26.01
C GLU A 178 -29.16 40.99 27.17
N ASN A 179 -28.29 41.07 28.18
CA ASN A 179 -28.47 41.91 29.37
C ASN A 179 -28.55 43.41 29.04
N THR A 180 -28.01 43.83 27.88
CA THR A 180 -28.07 45.22 27.44
C THR A 180 -29.42 45.57 26.79
N TYR A 181 -30.06 44.60 26.13
CA TYR A 181 -31.27 44.80 25.35
C TYR A 181 -32.54 44.43 26.10
N LEU A 182 -32.51 43.34 26.87
CA LEU A 182 -33.66 42.78 27.57
C LEU A 182 -34.32 43.77 28.55
N PRO A 183 -33.58 44.54 29.37
CA PRO A 183 -34.19 45.52 30.29
C PRO A 183 -34.93 46.66 29.58
N VAL A 184 -34.63 46.88 28.30
CA VAL A 184 -35.16 48.01 27.51
C VAL A 184 -36.34 47.58 26.65
N LEU A 185 -36.20 46.50 25.89
CA LEU A 185 -37.18 46.06 24.91
C LEU A 185 -38.26 45.15 25.49
N GLN A 186 -38.00 44.52 26.65
CA GLN A 186 -38.88 43.60 27.39
C GLN A 186 -39.33 42.32 26.64
N ASP A 187 -39.26 42.29 25.31
CA ASP A 187 -39.52 41.12 24.47
C ASP A 187 -38.22 40.33 24.19
N ALA A 188 -38.07 39.20 24.88
CA ALA A 188 -36.91 38.32 24.73
C ALA A 188 -36.75 37.78 23.30
N SER A 189 -37.85 37.47 22.60
CA SER A 189 -37.79 36.92 21.24
C SER A 189 -37.25 37.95 20.25
N TYR A 190 -37.69 39.20 20.39
CA TYR A 190 -37.18 40.31 19.60
C TYR A 190 -35.72 40.64 19.92
N VAL A 191 -35.32 40.56 21.19
CA VAL A 191 -33.91 40.74 21.61
C VAL A 191 -33.00 39.71 20.93
N VAL A 192 -33.37 38.43 20.97
CA VAL A 192 -32.62 37.35 20.29
C VAL A 192 -32.52 37.67 18.79
N SER A 193 -33.62 38.08 18.16
CA SER A 193 -33.64 38.46 16.74
C SER A 193 -32.67 39.59 16.40
N VAL A 194 -32.62 40.63 17.24
CA VAL A 194 -31.69 41.76 17.09
C VAL A 194 -30.24 41.30 17.21
N ILE A 195 -29.94 40.45 18.21
CA ILE A 195 -28.59 39.94 18.45
C ILE A 195 -28.13 39.03 17.30
N GLU A 196 -28.97 38.10 16.84
CA GLU A 196 -28.68 37.25 15.68
C GLU A 196 -28.29 38.09 14.46
N GLN A 197 -29.06 39.15 14.19
CA GLN A 197 -28.81 40.05 13.07
C GLN A 197 -27.53 40.88 13.24
N ILE A 198 -27.18 41.26 14.46
CA ILE A 198 -25.93 41.98 14.76
C ILE A 198 -24.73 41.04 14.59
N LEU A 199 -24.80 39.85 15.18
CA LEU A 199 -23.75 38.82 15.09
C LEU A 199 -23.53 38.39 13.64
N HIS A 200 -24.59 38.09 12.89
CA HIS A 200 -24.51 37.73 11.48
C HIS A 200 -23.80 38.82 10.65
N TYR A 201 -24.16 40.09 10.87
CA TYR A 201 -23.50 41.21 10.21
C TYR A 201 -22.03 41.36 10.62
N MET A 202 -21.69 41.16 11.90
CA MET A 202 -20.31 41.22 12.38
C MET A 202 -19.44 40.13 11.76
N ILE A 203 -19.97 38.92 11.68
CA ILE A 203 -19.28 37.74 11.14
C ILE A 203 -18.97 37.94 9.67
N HIS A 204 -19.93 38.43 8.88
CA HIS A 204 -19.68 38.79 7.48
C HIS A 204 -18.63 39.91 7.30
N ASN A 205 -18.29 40.65 8.36
CA ASN A 205 -17.29 41.71 8.34
C ASN A 205 -15.98 41.33 9.06
N GLY A 206 -15.67 40.04 9.17
CA GLY A 206 -14.38 39.54 9.68
C GLY A 206 -14.29 39.48 11.20
N TYR A 207 -15.39 39.14 11.88
CA TYR A 207 -15.42 38.97 13.34
C TYR A 207 -14.43 37.91 13.84
N TYR A 208 -14.46 36.71 13.24
CA TYR A 208 -13.58 35.61 13.65
C TYR A 208 -12.12 35.91 13.31
N ARG A 209 -11.85 36.54 12.17
CA ARG A 209 -10.52 37.06 11.86
C ARG A 209 -10.01 38.05 12.92
N SER A 210 -10.89 38.90 13.44
CA SER A 210 -10.54 39.84 14.52
C SER A 210 -10.21 39.10 15.81
N LEU A 211 -11.01 38.11 16.20
CA LEU A 211 -10.75 37.29 17.39
C LEU A 211 -9.45 36.48 17.28
N TYR A 212 -9.18 35.89 16.12
CA TYR A 212 -7.92 35.18 15.85
C TYR A 212 -6.71 36.09 16.10
N LEU A 213 -6.72 37.31 15.55
CA LEU A 213 -5.63 38.27 15.74
C LEU A 213 -5.50 38.75 17.20
N LEU A 214 -6.62 38.94 17.90
CA LEU A 214 -6.62 39.34 19.31
C LEU A 214 -6.06 38.25 20.23
N ILE A 215 -6.46 37.00 20.01
CA ILE A 215 -5.96 35.85 20.77
C ILE A 215 -4.44 35.74 20.61
N ASN A 216 -3.95 35.85 19.37
CA ASN A 216 -2.53 35.73 19.08
C ASN A 216 -1.68 36.92 19.56
N SER A 217 -2.26 38.11 19.71
CA SER A 217 -1.52 39.32 20.11
C SER A 217 -1.64 39.65 21.60
N LYS A 218 -2.75 39.32 22.27
CA LYS A 218 -3.03 39.71 23.66
C LYS A 218 -2.89 38.57 24.66
N LEU A 219 -2.94 37.31 24.23
CA LEU A 219 -2.68 36.18 25.13
C LEU A 219 -1.22 35.75 25.04
N PRO A 220 -0.57 35.44 26.18
CA PRO A 220 0.81 34.95 26.19
C PRO A 220 0.88 33.59 25.47
N SER A 221 1.98 33.30 24.78
CA SER A 221 2.16 32.03 24.06
C SER A 221 2.17 30.81 24.98
N SER A 222 2.63 30.97 26.23
CA SER A 222 2.65 29.92 27.25
C SER A 222 1.32 29.71 27.96
N ILE A 223 0.19 30.20 27.43
CA ILE A 223 -1.12 30.07 28.07
C ILE A 223 -1.66 28.65 27.91
N GLU A 224 -2.03 28.04 29.03
CA GLU A 224 -2.72 26.76 29.04
C GLU A 224 -4.20 26.93 29.40
N TYR A 225 -5.04 25.98 29.03
CA TYR A 225 -6.46 25.99 29.44
C TYR A 225 -6.65 26.00 30.97
N SER A 226 -5.72 25.39 31.71
CA SER A 226 -5.65 25.43 33.18
C SER A 226 -5.53 26.87 33.75
N ASP A 227 -5.04 27.83 32.96
CA ASP A 227 -4.83 29.23 33.36
C ASP A 227 -6.06 30.13 33.22
N LEU A 228 -7.25 29.59 32.91
CA LEU A 228 -8.48 30.37 32.71
C LEU A 228 -8.80 31.31 33.90
N SER A 229 -8.44 30.91 35.12
CA SER A 229 -8.61 31.71 36.33
C SER A 229 -7.59 32.84 36.49
N ARG A 230 -6.41 32.72 35.87
CA ARG A 230 -5.29 33.67 35.97
C ARG A 230 -5.40 34.82 34.97
N VAL A 231 -6.01 34.58 33.81
CA VAL A 231 -6.11 35.56 32.71
C VAL A 231 -7.58 35.83 32.37
N PRO A 232 -8.24 36.82 33.02
CA PRO A 232 -9.66 37.12 32.77
C PRO A 232 -10.00 37.43 31.31
N ILE A 233 -9.07 38.03 30.56
CA ILE A 233 -9.21 38.33 29.13
C ILE A 233 -9.37 37.04 28.32
N ALA A 234 -8.71 35.95 28.72
CA ALA A 234 -8.77 34.67 28.03
C ALA A 234 -10.19 34.07 28.09
N LYS A 235 -10.84 34.14 29.26
CA LYS A 235 -12.24 33.74 29.43
C LYS A 235 -13.18 34.53 28.54
N ILE A 236 -13.02 35.85 28.50
CA ILE A 236 -13.82 36.75 27.65
C ILE A 236 -13.67 36.41 26.16
N LEU A 237 -12.44 36.16 25.70
CA LEU A 237 -12.19 35.80 24.30
C LEU A 237 -12.80 34.45 23.95
N LEU A 238 -12.68 33.46 24.84
CA LEU A 238 -13.30 32.14 24.66
C LEU A 238 -14.83 32.24 24.57
N GLU A 239 -15.47 32.99 25.47
CA GLU A 239 -16.93 33.24 25.42
C GLU A 239 -17.33 33.92 24.10
N ASN A 240 -16.54 34.88 23.62
CA ASN A 240 -16.79 35.56 22.34
C ASN A 240 -16.59 34.67 21.11
N VAL A 241 -15.73 33.65 21.19
CA VAL A 241 -15.59 32.61 20.14
C VAL A 241 -16.80 31.69 20.13
N LEU A 242 -17.27 31.23 21.29
CA LEU A 242 -18.36 30.26 21.41
C LEU A 242 -19.74 30.85 21.18
N LYS A 243 -19.99 32.07 21.67
CA LYS A 243 -21.31 32.68 21.71
C LYS A 243 -22.02 32.71 20.35
N PRO A 244 -21.40 33.15 19.24
CA PRO A 244 -22.11 33.20 17.96
C PRO A 244 -22.44 31.82 17.38
N LEU A 245 -21.77 30.75 17.80
CA LEU A 245 -22.03 29.38 17.33
C LEU A 245 -23.31 28.77 17.94
N HIS A 246 -23.75 29.28 19.09
CA HIS A 246 -24.92 28.79 19.82
C HIS A 246 -26.25 29.34 19.29
N PHE A 247 -26.25 30.43 18.53
CA PHE A 247 -27.47 30.99 17.93
C PHE A 247 -27.94 30.17 16.72
N THR A 248 -29.26 30.13 16.51
CA THR A 248 -29.87 29.44 15.37
C THR A 248 -29.94 30.31 14.12
N TYR A 249 -29.94 31.64 14.28
CA TYR A 249 -30.04 32.64 13.21
C TYR A 249 -31.36 32.58 12.42
N ASN A 250 -32.46 32.24 13.11
CA ASN A 250 -33.79 32.14 12.50
C ASN A 250 -34.29 33.50 11.96
N SER A 251 -33.76 34.60 12.49
CA SER A 251 -34.10 35.97 12.07
C SER A 251 -33.29 36.47 10.87
N CYS A 252 -32.38 35.66 10.36
CA CYS A 252 -31.48 35.99 9.27
C CYS A 252 -31.85 35.23 7.99
N PRO A 253 -31.25 35.56 6.82
CA PRO A 253 -31.51 34.82 5.59
C PRO A 253 -31.23 33.33 5.74
N GLU A 254 -31.92 32.50 4.94
CA GLU A 254 -31.68 31.06 4.93
C GLU A 254 -30.20 30.73 4.69
N GLY A 255 -29.66 29.79 5.47
CA GLY A 255 -28.23 29.45 5.45
C GLY A 255 -27.34 30.38 6.28
N ALA A 256 -27.88 31.37 7.00
CA ALA A 256 -27.08 32.26 7.86
C ALA A 256 -26.24 31.50 8.90
N ARG A 257 -26.82 30.49 9.57
CA ARG A 257 -26.07 29.65 10.52
C ARG A 257 -24.90 28.91 9.86
N GLN A 258 -25.08 28.45 8.63
CA GLN A 258 -24.01 27.80 7.87
C GLN A 258 -22.89 28.79 7.55
N GLN A 259 -23.22 30.02 7.15
CA GLN A 259 -22.23 31.08 6.91
C GLN A 259 -21.42 31.39 8.17
N VAL A 260 -22.04 31.32 9.35
CA VAL A 260 -21.36 31.51 10.63
C VAL A 260 -20.32 30.43 10.89
N PHE A 261 -20.69 29.16 10.68
CA PHE A 261 -19.73 28.06 10.76
C PHE A 261 -18.66 28.14 9.67
N THR A 262 -18.99 28.53 8.44
CA THR A 262 -18.01 28.74 7.37
C THR A 262 -16.99 29.81 7.74
N ALA A 263 -17.44 30.96 8.25
CA ALA A 263 -16.54 32.01 8.69
C ALA A 263 -15.66 31.57 9.87
N PHE A 264 -16.22 30.81 10.82
CA PHE A 264 -15.44 30.22 11.91
C PHE A 264 -14.36 29.26 11.38
N THR A 265 -14.74 28.34 10.49
CA THR A 265 -13.81 27.39 9.88
C THR A 265 -12.72 28.09 9.07
N GLU A 266 -13.07 28.98 8.14
CA GLU A 266 -12.12 29.60 7.20
C GLU A 266 -11.25 30.69 7.84
N GLU A 267 -11.80 31.54 8.71
CA GLU A 267 -11.06 32.68 9.28
C GLU A 267 -10.31 32.34 10.57
N PHE A 268 -10.74 31.29 11.29
CA PHE A 268 -10.23 30.94 12.62
C PHE A 268 -9.48 29.60 12.65
N LEU A 269 -10.11 28.52 12.17
CA LEU A 269 -9.56 27.15 12.31
C LEU A 269 -8.69 26.68 11.14
N ALA A 270 -8.92 27.20 9.93
CA ALA A 270 -8.15 26.83 8.73
C ALA A 270 -6.77 27.51 8.67
N ALA A 271 -6.52 28.49 9.53
CA ALA A 271 -5.21 29.13 9.67
C ALA A 271 -4.24 28.23 10.47
N PRO A 272 -2.92 28.30 10.22
CA PRO A 272 -1.94 27.60 11.02
C PRO A 272 -2.10 27.90 12.50
N PHE A 273 -2.09 26.84 13.33
CA PHE A 273 -2.22 26.98 14.77
C PHE A 273 -0.97 27.62 15.36
N THR A 274 -1.22 28.65 16.16
CA THR A 274 -0.28 29.26 17.10
C THR A 274 -0.34 28.50 18.42
N ASP A 275 0.65 28.71 19.28
CA ASP A 275 0.68 28.12 20.63
C ASP A 275 -0.60 28.42 21.42
N GLN A 276 -1.14 29.64 21.32
CA GLN A 276 -2.37 30.03 22.01
C GLN A 276 -3.60 29.28 21.49
N ILE A 277 -3.68 29.01 20.19
CA ILE A 277 -4.81 28.26 19.65
C ILE A 277 -4.68 26.79 20.04
N PHE A 278 -3.48 26.22 19.91
CA PHE A 278 -3.22 24.81 20.15
C PHE A 278 -3.30 24.42 21.63
N HIS A 279 -2.73 25.21 22.54
CA HIS A 279 -2.65 24.87 23.98
C HIS A 279 -3.81 25.43 24.82
N PHE A 280 -4.53 26.45 24.33
CA PHE A 280 -5.62 27.08 25.08
C PHE A 280 -6.97 26.93 24.39
N ILE A 281 -7.14 27.42 23.15
CA ILE A 281 -8.46 27.45 22.51
C ILE A 281 -8.99 26.04 22.17
N ILE A 282 -8.19 25.19 21.53
CA ILE A 282 -8.64 23.85 21.13
C ILE A 282 -9.00 22.99 22.37
N PRO A 283 -8.16 22.90 23.42
CA PRO A 283 -8.52 22.18 24.64
C PRO A 283 -9.75 22.75 25.33
N ALA A 284 -9.92 24.09 25.33
CA ALA A 284 -11.10 24.72 25.89
C ALA A 284 -12.38 24.32 25.13
N LEU A 285 -12.34 24.34 23.79
CA LEU A 285 -13.49 23.93 22.96
C LEU A 285 -13.77 22.41 23.03
N ALA A 286 -12.75 21.62 23.35
CA ALA A 286 -12.89 20.19 23.59
C ALA A 286 -13.52 19.89 24.96
N ASP A 287 -13.43 20.79 25.95
CA ASP A 287 -14.06 20.59 27.26
C ASP A 287 -15.59 20.55 27.14
N ALA A 288 -16.18 19.48 27.68
CA ALA A 288 -17.63 19.26 27.71
C ALA A 288 -18.40 20.38 28.42
N GLN A 289 -17.76 21.12 29.33
CA GLN A 289 -18.39 22.25 30.03
C GLN A 289 -18.68 23.45 29.09
N THR A 290 -18.00 23.56 27.96
CA THR A 290 -18.20 24.68 27.02
C THR A 290 -19.39 24.49 26.09
N VAL A 291 -19.95 23.27 26.01
CA VAL A 291 -21.13 22.92 25.22
C VAL A 291 -20.99 23.26 23.73
N PHE A 292 -19.83 22.98 23.13
CA PHE A 292 -19.60 23.26 21.71
C PHE A 292 -20.61 22.53 20.80
N PRO A 293 -21.27 23.21 19.84
CA PRO A 293 -22.26 22.61 18.94
C PRO A 293 -21.58 21.76 17.85
N TYR A 294 -21.06 20.59 18.25
CA TYR A 294 -20.19 19.74 17.44
C TYR A 294 -20.90 19.12 16.21
N GLU A 295 -22.09 18.53 16.38
CA GLU A 295 -22.83 17.92 15.26
C GLU A 295 -23.25 18.95 14.18
N PRO A 296 -23.81 20.13 14.52
CA PRO A 296 -24.03 21.19 13.54
C PRO A 296 -22.75 21.66 12.85
N PHE A 297 -21.62 21.72 13.56
CA PHE A 297 -20.32 22.09 13.00
C PHE A 297 -19.85 21.07 11.96
N LEU A 298 -19.91 19.76 12.24
CA LEU A 298 -19.52 18.71 11.28
C LEU A 298 -20.37 18.75 10.01
N ASN A 299 -21.68 18.96 10.14
CA ASN A 299 -22.58 19.12 9.00
C ASN A 299 -22.20 20.33 8.13
N ALA A 300 -21.89 21.46 8.76
CA ALA A 300 -21.41 22.64 8.04
C ALA A 300 -20.06 22.38 7.35
N LEU A 301 -19.15 21.64 8.00
CA LEU A 301 -17.83 21.30 7.47
C LEU A 301 -17.90 20.47 6.18
N LEU A 302 -18.75 19.44 6.12
CA LEU A 302 -18.97 18.65 4.90
C LEU A 302 -19.52 19.49 3.75
N LEU A 303 -20.45 20.41 4.05
CA LEU A 303 -21.02 21.31 3.04
C LEU A 303 -19.96 22.27 2.47
N ILE A 304 -19.03 22.77 3.30
CA ILE A 304 -17.92 23.63 2.86
C ILE A 304 -17.01 22.88 1.90
N GLU A 305 -16.57 21.67 2.26
CA GLU A 305 -15.70 20.84 1.41
C GLU A 305 -16.40 20.46 0.09
N SER A 306 -17.72 20.21 0.10
CA SER A 306 -18.48 19.92 -1.11
C SER A 306 -18.50 21.10 -2.11
N ARG A 307 -18.34 22.33 -1.63
CA ARG A 307 -18.30 23.56 -2.46
C ARG A 307 -16.89 23.91 -2.91
N CYS A 308 -15.88 23.57 -2.10
CA CYS A 308 -14.48 23.88 -2.36
C CYS A 308 -13.77 22.73 -3.08
N SER A 309 -13.70 22.78 -4.40
CA SER A 309 -12.93 21.79 -5.18
C SER A 309 -11.39 21.91 -5.02
N ARG A 310 -10.89 22.99 -4.40
CA ARG A 310 -9.44 23.21 -4.25
C ARG A 310 -8.98 22.66 -2.90
N LYS A 311 -7.94 21.81 -2.91
CA LYS A 311 -7.23 21.34 -1.71
C LYS A 311 -6.94 22.54 -0.82
N SER A 312 -7.66 22.67 0.29
CA SER A 312 -7.47 23.78 1.20
C SER A 312 -6.17 23.52 1.96
N GLY A 313 -5.25 24.50 1.98
CA GLY A 313 -4.06 24.41 2.84
C GLY A 313 -4.41 24.30 4.33
N GLY A 314 -5.69 24.52 4.67
CA GLY A 314 -6.28 24.43 6.00
C GLY A 314 -6.62 23.01 6.48
N ALA A 315 -6.67 22.01 5.59
CA ALA A 315 -7.23 20.69 5.92
C ALA A 315 -6.58 19.98 7.12
N PRO A 316 -5.23 19.97 7.31
CA PRO A 316 -4.62 19.31 8.46
C PRO A 316 -5.02 19.91 9.81
N TRP A 317 -5.15 21.23 9.87
CA TRP A 317 -5.53 21.97 11.06
C TRP A 317 -6.98 21.68 11.45
N LEU A 318 -7.87 21.74 10.45
CA LEU A 318 -9.28 21.39 10.63
C LEU A 318 -9.45 19.95 11.08
N PHE A 319 -8.69 19.03 10.50
CA PHE A 319 -8.75 17.63 10.87
C PHE A 319 -8.31 17.39 12.31
N TYR A 320 -7.22 18.03 12.74
CA TYR A 320 -6.76 17.97 14.13
C TYR A 320 -7.83 18.49 15.09
N PHE A 321 -8.46 19.62 14.76
CA PHE A 321 -9.54 20.19 15.56
C PHE A 321 -10.72 19.21 15.69
N VAL A 322 -11.17 18.63 14.57
CA VAL A 322 -12.25 17.63 14.55
C VAL A 322 -11.92 16.44 15.44
N LEU A 323 -10.72 15.86 15.31
CA LEU A 323 -10.30 14.72 16.12
C LEU A 323 -10.23 15.06 17.61
N THR A 324 -9.66 16.22 17.94
CA THR A 324 -9.42 16.63 19.34
C THR A 324 -10.72 16.98 20.06
N VAL A 325 -11.58 17.78 19.44
CA VAL A 325 -12.89 18.10 20.02
C VAL A 325 -13.76 16.85 20.04
N GLY A 326 -13.70 16.00 19.00
CA GLY A 326 -14.44 14.76 18.92
C GLY A 326 -14.26 13.83 20.14
N GLU A 327 -13.07 13.77 20.76
CA GLU A 327 -12.79 12.90 21.90
C GLU A 327 -13.88 12.94 23.00
N ASN A 328 -14.41 14.12 23.31
CA ASN A 328 -15.44 14.30 24.33
C ASN A 328 -16.88 14.34 23.80
N TYR A 329 -17.10 14.63 22.52
CA TYR A 329 -18.44 14.78 21.93
C TYR A 329 -18.92 13.56 21.15
N LEU A 330 -18.05 12.62 20.78
CA LEU A 330 -18.41 11.43 20.00
C LEU A 330 -19.50 10.57 20.68
N GLY A 331 -19.48 10.47 22.01
CA GLY A 331 -20.49 9.73 22.77
C GLY A 331 -21.89 10.36 22.75
N ALA A 332 -22.00 11.65 22.43
CA ALA A 332 -23.25 12.40 22.41
C ALA A 332 -23.85 12.57 21.00
N LEU A 333 -23.14 12.15 19.95
CA LEU A 333 -23.61 12.29 18.57
C LEU A 333 -24.80 11.38 18.28
N SER A 334 -25.74 11.90 17.47
CA SER A 334 -26.78 11.08 16.85
C SER A 334 -26.20 10.05 15.86
N GLU A 335 -26.99 9.08 15.42
CA GLU A 335 -26.54 8.10 14.41
C GLU A 335 -26.14 8.78 13.10
N GLU A 336 -26.94 9.75 12.65
CA GLU A 336 -26.64 10.60 11.50
C GLU A 336 -25.38 11.43 11.75
N GLY A 337 -25.20 11.94 12.97
CA GLY A 337 -24.02 12.68 13.39
C GLY A 337 -22.73 11.85 13.32
N LEU A 338 -22.78 10.57 13.69
CA LEU A 338 -21.65 9.66 13.58
C LEU A 338 -21.31 9.30 12.13
N LEU A 339 -22.33 9.13 11.27
CA LEU A 339 -22.12 8.93 9.83
C LEU A 339 -21.48 10.17 9.19
N VAL A 340 -21.95 11.36 9.57
CA VAL A 340 -21.36 12.65 9.17
C VAL A 340 -19.91 12.73 9.65
N TYR A 341 -19.62 12.36 10.89
CA TYR A 341 -18.24 12.28 11.40
C TYR A 341 -17.38 11.34 10.55
N LEU A 342 -17.87 10.14 10.21
CA LEU A 342 -17.14 9.18 9.37
C LEU A 342 -16.86 9.73 7.96
N ARG A 343 -17.81 10.46 7.35
CA ARG A 343 -17.59 11.17 6.08
C ARG A 343 -16.53 12.26 6.21
N VAL A 344 -16.54 13.01 7.32
CA VAL A 344 -15.48 14.00 7.61
C VAL A 344 -14.13 13.31 7.71
N LEU A 345 -14.04 12.18 8.41
CA LEU A 345 -12.79 11.40 8.47
C LEU A 345 -12.31 10.98 7.08
N GLN A 346 -13.18 10.44 6.24
CA GLN A 346 -12.85 10.05 4.87
C GLN A 346 -12.30 11.24 4.06
N THR A 347 -13.00 12.38 4.07
CA THR A 347 -12.62 13.55 3.29
C THR A 347 -11.30 14.13 3.76
N PHE A 348 -11.16 14.43 5.06
CA PHE A 348 -9.97 15.13 5.58
C PHE A 348 -8.73 14.24 5.65
N LEU A 349 -8.88 12.96 5.97
CA LEU A 349 -7.74 12.03 5.97
C LEU A 349 -7.11 11.93 4.57
N SER A 350 -7.91 11.91 3.51
CA SER A 350 -7.40 11.90 2.13
C SER A 350 -6.62 13.16 1.74
N GLN A 351 -6.87 14.28 2.43
CA GLN A 351 -6.22 15.57 2.17
C GLN A 351 -4.96 15.79 3.03
N LEU A 352 -4.68 14.94 4.01
CA LEU A 352 -3.48 15.07 4.84
C LEU A 352 -2.22 14.85 4.00
N PRO A 353 -1.18 15.69 4.18
CA PRO A 353 0.11 15.45 3.57
C PRO A 353 0.72 14.15 4.13
N VAL A 354 1.54 13.49 3.33
CA VAL A 354 2.27 12.29 3.77
C VAL A 354 3.45 12.76 4.63
N SER A 355 3.58 12.24 5.87
CA SER A 355 4.72 12.57 6.73
C SER A 355 6.04 12.15 6.05
N PRO A 356 7.08 12.99 6.03
CA PRO A 356 8.37 12.64 5.43
C PRO A 356 9.02 11.40 6.06
N ALA A 357 8.74 11.12 7.34
CA ALA A 357 9.23 9.92 8.03
C ALA A 357 8.72 8.61 7.40
N SER A 358 7.54 8.61 6.75
CA SER A 358 7.05 7.43 6.02
C SER A 358 7.54 7.37 4.57
N ALA A 359 8.05 8.48 4.03
CA ALA A 359 8.65 8.54 2.69
C ALA A 359 10.10 8.04 2.68
N SER A 360 10.85 8.23 3.77
CA SER A 360 12.26 7.81 3.89
C SER A 360 12.47 6.30 4.07
N CYS A 361 11.41 5.51 4.27
CA CYS A 361 11.43 4.07 3.98
C CYS A 361 11.51 3.83 2.46
N HIS A 362 12.65 4.16 1.88
CA HIS A 362 13.10 3.76 0.56
C HIS A 362 14.16 2.68 0.73
N ASP A 363 13.80 1.44 0.35
CA ASP A 363 14.64 0.42 -0.31
C ASP A 363 16.10 0.15 0.14
N SER A 364 16.49 0.35 1.41
CA SER A 364 17.67 -0.31 1.95
C SER A 364 17.25 -1.59 2.68
N ALA A 365 17.36 -2.73 2.00
CA ALA A 365 17.19 -4.07 2.55
C ALA A 365 18.34 -4.45 3.51
N SER A 366 18.47 -3.70 4.62
CA SER A 366 19.41 -3.98 5.70
C SER A 366 18.62 -4.27 6.96
N ASP A 367 18.58 -5.55 7.36
CA ASP A 367 17.98 -6.08 8.59
C ASP A 367 18.76 -5.62 9.84
N SER A 368 18.74 -4.33 10.14
CA SER A 368 19.23 -3.79 11.41
C SER A 368 18.13 -2.95 12.04
N GLU A 369 17.28 -3.61 12.83
CA GLU A 369 16.42 -2.93 13.82
C GLU A 369 17.33 -2.37 14.92
N GLU A 370 17.93 -1.21 14.67
CA GLU A 370 18.51 -0.38 15.72
C GLU A 370 17.51 0.71 16.06
N GLU A 371 16.93 0.58 17.26
CA GLU A 371 16.04 1.56 17.89
C GLU A 371 16.77 2.89 18.07
N SER A 372 16.55 3.86 17.17
CA SER A 372 16.88 5.26 17.43
C SER A 372 15.66 5.98 17.99
N GLU A 373 15.36 5.78 19.28
CA GLU A 373 14.40 6.60 20.04
C GLU A 373 15.03 7.94 20.47
N GLU A 374 15.54 8.71 19.50
CA GLU A 374 15.77 10.15 19.71
C GLU A 374 14.99 10.89 18.62
N ALA A 375 13.69 11.02 18.85
CA ALA A 375 12.87 11.95 18.08
C ALA A 375 13.33 13.37 18.43
N ASP A 376 14.27 13.90 17.65
CA ASP A 376 14.64 15.31 17.64
C ASP A 376 13.34 16.13 17.67
N LYS A 377 13.15 16.90 18.76
CA LYS A 377 12.04 17.86 18.84
C LYS A 377 12.15 18.78 17.63
N PRO A 378 11.19 18.77 16.69
CA PRO A 378 11.29 19.58 15.49
C PRO A 378 11.35 21.05 15.91
N SER A 379 12.38 21.75 15.45
CA SER A 379 12.58 23.19 15.68
C SER A 379 11.29 23.93 15.33
N SER A 380 10.66 24.57 16.32
CA SER A 380 9.55 25.49 16.09
C SER A 380 10.03 26.59 15.14
N PRO A 381 9.35 26.84 14.01
CA PRO A 381 9.68 27.99 13.17
C PRO A 381 9.64 29.28 14.02
N GLU A 382 10.53 30.22 13.72
CA GLU A 382 10.74 31.47 14.49
C GLU A 382 9.45 32.28 14.76
N ASP A 383 8.38 32.02 13.99
CA ASP A 383 7.07 32.67 14.11
C ASP A 383 6.14 32.11 15.22
N GLY A 384 6.56 31.13 16.03
CA GLY A 384 5.70 30.51 17.07
C GLY A 384 4.49 29.74 16.50
N ARG A 385 4.60 29.28 15.25
CA ARG A 385 3.58 28.49 14.56
C ARG A 385 3.99 27.03 14.55
N LEU A 386 3.01 26.13 14.68
CA LEU A 386 3.28 24.71 14.58
C LEU A 386 3.56 24.30 13.13
N SER A 387 4.30 23.20 12.95
CA SER A 387 4.57 22.65 11.63
C SER A 387 3.43 21.74 11.16
N VAL A 388 3.20 21.70 9.84
CA VAL A 388 2.15 20.83 9.25
C VAL A 388 2.46 19.36 9.46
N SER A 389 3.75 18.97 9.44
CA SER A 389 4.18 17.59 9.69
C SER A 389 3.84 17.13 11.10
N TYR A 390 4.13 17.96 12.11
CA TYR A 390 3.81 17.68 13.50
C TYR A 390 2.30 17.45 13.70
N ILE A 391 1.47 18.35 13.17
CA ILE A 391 0.01 18.18 13.25
C ILE A 391 -0.48 16.92 12.54
N THR A 392 0.10 16.58 11.40
CA THR A 392 -0.26 15.36 10.67
C THR A 392 0.03 14.11 11.51
N GLU A 393 1.16 14.06 12.20
CA GLU A 393 1.51 12.95 13.10
C GLU A 393 0.57 12.88 14.30
N GLU A 394 0.24 14.03 14.90
CA GLU A 394 -0.72 14.09 16.00
C GLU A 394 -2.12 13.66 15.57
N CYS A 395 -2.58 14.00 14.36
CA CYS A 395 -3.83 13.51 13.79
C CYS A 395 -3.84 11.97 13.69
N LEU A 396 -2.76 11.37 13.19
CA LEU A 396 -2.66 9.90 13.07
C LEU A 396 -2.64 9.22 14.45
N LYS A 397 -1.90 9.78 15.43
CA LYS A 397 -1.91 9.28 16.81
C LYS A 397 -3.30 9.37 17.44
N LYS A 398 -4.01 10.49 17.25
CA LYS A 398 -5.37 10.68 17.76
C LYS A 398 -6.36 9.70 17.14
N LEU A 399 -6.28 9.45 15.84
CA LEU A 399 -7.14 8.48 15.15
C LEU A 399 -6.92 7.03 15.66
N ASP A 400 -5.70 6.70 16.11
CA ASP A 400 -5.36 5.39 16.68
C ASP A 400 -5.61 5.27 18.20
N THR A 401 -6.28 6.25 18.82
CA THR A 401 -6.67 6.15 20.23
C THR A 401 -7.78 5.12 20.45
N LYS A 402 -7.81 4.51 21.65
CA LYS A 402 -8.82 3.50 22.02
C LYS A 402 -10.26 4.01 21.90
N GLN A 403 -10.48 5.29 22.21
CA GLN A 403 -11.82 5.90 22.12
C GLN A 403 -12.27 5.99 20.66
N GLN A 404 -11.43 6.56 19.79
CA GLN A 404 -11.70 6.65 18.36
C GLN A 404 -11.94 5.28 17.76
N THR A 405 -11.08 4.30 18.06
CA THR A 405 -11.23 2.94 17.53
C THR A 405 -12.54 2.30 17.99
N ASN A 406 -12.91 2.44 19.27
CA ASN A 406 -14.16 1.87 19.78
C ASN A 406 -15.40 2.51 19.15
N THR A 407 -15.40 3.82 18.93
CA THR A 407 -16.52 4.50 18.27
C THR A 407 -16.71 4.03 16.82
N LEU A 408 -15.62 3.92 16.07
CA LEU A 408 -15.61 3.42 14.69
C LEU A 408 -16.00 1.93 14.61
N LEU A 409 -15.51 1.10 15.52
CA LEU A 409 -15.88 -0.31 15.60
C LEU A 409 -17.36 -0.48 15.98
N ASN A 410 -17.88 0.33 16.91
CA ASN A 410 -19.29 0.31 17.28
C ASN A 410 -20.22 0.67 16.10
N LEU A 411 -19.79 1.54 15.18
CA LEU A 411 -20.55 1.79 13.94
C LEU A 411 -20.64 0.55 13.06
N VAL A 412 -19.54 -0.20 12.95
CA VAL A 412 -19.44 -1.41 12.12
C VAL A 412 -20.12 -2.62 12.76
N TRP A 413 -20.12 -2.71 14.10
CA TRP A 413 -20.69 -3.83 14.86
C TRP A 413 -22.21 -3.75 15.07
N ARG A 414 -22.86 -2.61 14.79
CA ARG A 414 -24.32 -2.49 14.85
C ARG A 414 -25.00 -3.33 13.79
N ASP A 415 -26.09 -4.01 14.13
CA ASP A 415 -26.86 -4.83 13.16
C ASP A 415 -27.55 -3.99 12.08
N SER A 416 -27.85 -2.72 12.37
CA SER A 416 -28.44 -1.74 11.46
C SER A 416 -27.42 -0.96 10.63
N ALA A 417 -26.14 -1.35 10.62
CA ALA A 417 -25.11 -0.63 9.87
C ALA A 417 -25.42 -0.63 8.37
N SER A 418 -25.49 0.56 7.76
CA SER A 418 -25.77 0.73 6.34
C SER A 418 -24.55 0.38 5.47
N GLU A 419 -24.77 0.05 4.20
CA GLU A 419 -23.69 -0.18 3.22
C GLU A 419 -22.73 1.03 3.12
N GLU A 420 -23.26 2.24 3.34
CA GLU A 420 -22.46 3.46 3.35
C GLU A 420 -21.41 3.47 4.48
N VAL A 421 -21.73 2.94 5.66
CA VAL A 421 -20.77 2.84 6.78
C VAL A 421 -19.60 1.95 6.40
N PHE A 422 -19.85 0.80 5.75
CA PHE A 422 -18.78 -0.12 5.34
C PHE A 422 -17.89 0.46 4.24
N THR A 423 -18.49 1.12 3.24
CA THR A 423 -17.74 1.73 2.13
C THR A 423 -16.89 2.93 2.58
N THR A 424 -17.44 3.80 3.42
CA THR A 424 -16.70 4.93 4.01
C THR A 424 -15.61 4.43 4.96
N MET A 425 -15.89 3.45 5.83
CA MET A 425 -14.89 2.82 6.70
C MET A 425 -13.75 2.19 5.88
N ALA A 426 -14.08 1.50 4.80
CA ALA A 426 -13.09 0.90 3.92
C ALA A 426 -12.20 1.94 3.25
N SER A 427 -12.76 3.08 2.84
CA SER A 427 -11.98 4.18 2.27
C SER A 427 -11.03 4.84 3.28
N VAL A 428 -11.47 5.01 4.54
CA VAL A 428 -10.63 5.52 5.64
C VAL A 428 -9.47 4.55 5.87
N CYS A 429 -9.77 3.27 6.04
CA CYS A 429 -8.77 2.22 6.27
C CYS A 429 -7.79 2.10 5.09
N HIS A 430 -8.30 2.11 3.85
CA HIS A 430 -7.48 2.11 2.64
C HIS A 430 -6.54 3.32 2.60
N THR A 431 -7.01 4.51 2.97
CA THR A 431 -6.18 5.73 3.01
C THR A 431 -5.07 5.60 4.06
N LEU A 432 -5.37 5.08 5.25
CA LEU A 432 -4.34 4.79 6.27
C LEU A 432 -3.27 3.84 5.74
N MET A 433 -3.68 2.77 5.07
CA MET A 433 -2.76 1.74 4.60
C MET A 433 -1.94 2.16 3.37
N VAL A 434 -2.57 2.88 2.43
CA VAL A 434 -1.96 3.20 1.13
C VAL A 434 -1.26 4.54 1.13
N GLN A 435 -1.90 5.59 1.65
CA GLN A 435 -1.36 6.96 1.65
C GLN A 435 -0.40 7.17 2.82
N HIS A 436 -0.79 6.75 4.02
CA HIS A 436 0.03 6.89 5.23
C HIS A 436 0.94 5.67 5.52
N ARG A 437 0.90 4.63 4.67
CA ARG A 437 1.73 3.41 4.77
C ARG A 437 1.61 2.69 6.12
N MET A 438 0.45 2.77 6.76
CA MET A 438 0.22 2.12 8.05
C MET A 438 -0.02 0.62 7.85
N MET A 439 0.72 -0.21 8.58
CA MET A 439 0.54 -1.66 8.55
C MET A 439 -0.59 -2.09 9.50
N VAL A 440 -1.31 -3.16 9.14
CA VAL A 440 -2.43 -3.72 9.92
C VAL A 440 -2.12 -3.89 11.43
N PRO A 441 -1.01 -4.54 11.85
CA PRO A 441 -0.74 -4.75 13.28
C PRO A 441 -0.38 -3.47 14.04
N LYS A 442 0.01 -2.39 13.34
CA LYS A 442 0.41 -1.12 13.97
C LYS A 442 -0.77 -0.19 14.26
N VAL A 443 -1.98 -0.52 13.80
CA VAL A 443 -3.18 0.30 13.96
C VAL A 443 -4.27 -0.52 14.64
N ARG A 444 -4.75 -0.05 15.79
CA ARG A 444 -5.78 -0.74 16.60
C ARG A 444 -7.04 -1.03 15.79
N LEU A 445 -7.51 -0.06 15.01
CA LEU A 445 -8.70 -0.19 14.18
C LEU A 445 -8.53 -1.31 13.13
N LEU A 446 -7.43 -1.30 12.38
CA LEU A 446 -7.17 -2.29 11.33
C LEU A 446 -6.99 -3.67 11.94
N TYR A 447 -6.24 -3.78 13.03
CA TYR A 447 -6.06 -5.03 13.76
C TYR A 447 -7.42 -5.58 14.22
N SER A 448 -8.25 -4.80 14.92
CA SER A 448 -9.57 -5.24 15.35
C SER A 448 -10.52 -5.63 14.21
N LEU A 449 -10.46 -4.93 13.07
CA LEU A 449 -11.25 -5.27 11.88
C LEU A 449 -10.75 -6.54 11.18
N ALA A 450 -9.45 -6.85 11.22
CA ALA A 450 -8.89 -8.05 10.62
C ALA A 450 -9.44 -9.33 11.27
N PHE A 451 -9.66 -9.31 12.58
CA PHE A 451 -10.19 -10.45 13.34
C PHE A 451 -11.72 -10.45 13.44
N ASN A 452 -12.40 -9.54 12.74
CA ASN A 452 -13.85 -9.49 12.70
C ASN A 452 -14.41 -10.23 11.49
N ALA A 453 -14.82 -11.47 11.70
CA ALA A 453 -15.37 -12.32 10.64
C ALA A 453 -16.59 -11.69 9.94
N ARG A 454 -17.49 -11.05 10.69
CA ARG A 454 -18.68 -10.38 10.13
C ARG A 454 -18.28 -9.27 9.15
N PHE A 455 -17.27 -8.49 9.51
CA PHE A 455 -16.77 -7.40 8.66
C PHE A 455 -16.15 -7.93 7.37
N LEU A 456 -15.28 -8.95 7.45
CA LEU A 456 -14.68 -9.59 6.27
C LEU A 456 -15.74 -10.19 5.32
N ARG A 457 -16.74 -10.88 5.87
CA ARG A 457 -17.86 -11.43 5.08
C ARG A 457 -18.65 -10.33 4.37
N HIS A 458 -18.93 -9.23 5.07
CA HIS A 458 -19.66 -8.12 4.49
C HIS A 458 -18.85 -7.40 3.40
N LEU A 459 -17.54 -7.16 3.61
CA LEU A 459 -16.67 -6.64 2.56
C LEU A 459 -16.68 -7.53 1.31
N TRP A 460 -16.57 -8.84 1.47
CA TRP A 460 -16.62 -9.78 0.36
C TRP A 460 -17.98 -9.75 -0.37
N PHE A 461 -19.07 -9.66 0.38
CA PHE A 461 -20.41 -9.50 -0.18
C PHE A 461 -20.51 -8.22 -1.03
N LEU A 462 -20.03 -7.08 -0.53
CA LEU A 462 -20.02 -5.81 -1.27
C LEU A 462 -19.18 -5.90 -2.55
N ILE A 463 -17.98 -6.47 -2.47
CA ILE A 463 -17.11 -6.66 -3.64
C ILE A 463 -17.81 -7.53 -4.70
N SER A 464 -18.55 -8.56 -4.27
CA SER A 464 -19.25 -9.50 -5.14
C SER A 464 -20.56 -8.95 -5.72
N SER A 465 -21.24 -8.06 -5.00
CA SER A 465 -22.54 -7.48 -5.43
C SER A 465 -22.38 -6.26 -6.35
N MET A 466 -21.22 -5.59 -6.32
CA MET A 466 -20.96 -4.42 -7.15
C MET A 466 -21.02 -4.73 -8.66
N SER A 467 -21.83 -3.97 -9.38
CA SER A 467 -21.97 -4.04 -10.83
C SER A 467 -21.84 -2.66 -11.49
N THR A 468 -21.53 -2.67 -12.79
CA THR A 468 -21.52 -1.48 -13.64
C THR A 468 -22.30 -1.73 -14.93
N ARG A 469 -22.84 -0.65 -15.51
CA ARG A 469 -23.60 -0.71 -16.75
C ARG A 469 -22.63 -0.63 -17.93
N MET A 470 -22.58 -1.68 -18.73
CA MET A 470 -21.79 -1.70 -19.97
C MET A 470 -22.43 -0.82 -21.05
N ILE A 471 -21.66 -0.48 -22.08
CA ILE A 471 -22.13 0.26 -23.27
C ILE A 471 -23.31 -0.46 -23.95
N THR A 472 -23.34 -1.80 -23.89
CA THR A 472 -24.43 -2.65 -24.38
C THR A 472 -25.73 -2.55 -23.54
N GLY A 473 -25.71 -1.83 -22.42
CA GLY A 473 -26.82 -1.68 -21.48
C GLY A 473 -26.96 -2.79 -20.44
N SER A 474 -26.24 -3.92 -20.59
CA SER A 474 -26.25 -5.01 -19.62
C SER A 474 -25.48 -4.65 -18.34
N MET A 475 -26.01 -5.04 -17.18
CA MET A 475 -25.29 -4.95 -15.90
C MET A 475 -24.32 -6.12 -15.78
N VAL A 476 -23.04 -5.81 -15.52
CA VAL A 476 -21.99 -6.81 -15.35
C VAL A 476 -21.31 -6.61 -13.98
N PRO A 477 -21.08 -7.69 -13.19
CA PRO A 477 -20.34 -7.59 -11.94
C PRO A 477 -18.92 -7.05 -12.15
N LEU A 478 -18.48 -6.13 -11.30
CA LEU A 478 -17.16 -5.51 -11.42
C LEU A 478 -16.02 -6.53 -11.30
N LEU A 479 -16.17 -7.55 -10.46
CA LEU A 479 -15.22 -8.68 -10.38
C LEU A 479 -15.01 -9.37 -11.74
N GLN A 480 -16.08 -9.50 -12.54
CA GLN A 480 -15.98 -10.11 -13.86
C GLN A 480 -15.30 -9.19 -14.88
N VAL A 481 -15.45 -7.87 -14.73
CA VAL A 481 -14.73 -6.87 -15.54
C VAL A 481 -13.22 -6.94 -15.25
N ILE A 482 -12.87 -7.01 -13.96
CA ILE A 482 -11.49 -7.18 -13.51
C ILE A 482 -10.91 -8.48 -14.04
N SER A 483 -11.59 -9.62 -13.85
CA SER A 483 -11.06 -10.93 -14.27
C SER A 483 -10.89 -11.09 -15.78
N ARG A 484 -11.71 -10.41 -16.58
CA ARG A 484 -11.55 -10.34 -18.04
C ARG A 484 -10.41 -9.41 -18.48
N GLY A 485 -9.87 -8.61 -17.57
CA GLY A 485 -8.84 -7.62 -17.87
C GLY A 485 -9.36 -6.45 -18.73
N SER A 486 -10.63 -6.07 -18.57
CA SER A 486 -11.24 -4.98 -19.34
C SER A 486 -11.09 -3.63 -18.61
N PRO A 487 -10.77 -2.53 -19.33
CA PRO A 487 -10.61 -1.23 -18.71
C PRO A 487 -11.93 -0.78 -18.06
N MET A 488 -11.81 -0.10 -16.92
CA MET A 488 -12.92 0.30 -16.07
C MET A 488 -12.91 1.82 -15.86
N SER A 489 -14.07 2.42 -15.63
CA SER A 489 -14.18 3.85 -15.34
C SER A 489 -13.50 4.20 -14.01
N PHE A 490 -13.01 5.44 -13.87
CA PHE A 490 -12.41 5.92 -12.63
C PHE A 490 -13.39 5.89 -11.45
N GLU A 491 -14.69 6.10 -11.71
CA GLU A 491 -15.74 6.02 -10.70
C GLU A 491 -15.86 4.59 -10.17
N ASP A 492 -15.95 3.61 -11.07
CA ASP A 492 -16.02 2.19 -10.70
C ASP A 492 -14.74 1.72 -10.00
N SER A 493 -13.56 2.14 -10.48
CA SER A 493 -12.27 1.82 -9.86
C SER A 493 -12.13 2.45 -8.47
N SER A 494 -12.70 3.64 -8.26
CA SER A 494 -12.74 4.30 -6.95
C SER A 494 -13.69 3.64 -5.95
N ARG A 495 -14.72 2.94 -6.42
CA ARG A 495 -15.63 2.15 -5.57
C ARG A 495 -15.04 0.81 -5.14
N ILE A 496 -14.52 0.02 -6.09
CA ILE A 496 -14.12 -1.37 -5.79
C ILE A 496 -12.72 -1.51 -5.19
N ILE A 497 -11.74 -0.71 -5.62
CA ILE A 497 -10.34 -0.88 -5.22
C ILE A 497 -10.17 -0.77 -3.69
N PRO A 498 -10.72 0.24 -2.98
CA PRO A 498 -10.54 0.35 -1.53
C PRO A 498 -11.08 -0.86 -0.77
N LEU A 499 -12.27 -1.34 -1.14
CA LEU A 499 -12.89 -2.52 -0.53
C LEU A 499 -12.07 -3.77 -0.77
N PHE A 500 -11.66 -3.98 -2.02
CA PHE A 500 -10.92 -5.18 -2.41
C PHE A 500 -9.53 -5.21 -1.78
N TYR A 501 -8.84 -4.06 -1.78
CA TYR A 501 -7.55 -3.91 -1.11
C TYR A 501 -7.66 -4.20 0.40
N LEU A 502 -8.64 -3.58 1.07
CA LEU A 502 -8.85 -3.77 2.51
C LEU A 502 -9.17 -5.22 2.83
N PHE A 503 -10.12 -5.81 2.10
CA PHE A 503 -10.50 -7.21 2.25
C PHE A 503 -9.28 -8.12 2.13
N SER A 504 -8.52 -8.00 1.04
CA SER A 504 -7.38 -8.86 0.81
C SER A 504 -6.29 -8.67 1.87
N SER A 505 -6.05 -7.44 2.33
CA SER A 505 -5.01 -7.19 3.33
C SER A 505 -5.40 -7.67 4.73
N LEU A 506 -6.64 -7.42 5.14
CA LEU A 506 -7.14 -7.84 6.45
C LEU A 506 -7.26 -9.36 6.52
N PHE A 507 -7.76 -9.99 5.45
CA PHE A 507 -7.89 -11.44 5.41
C PHE A 507 -6.53 -12.13 5.31
N SER A 508 -5.56 -11.58 4.57
CA SER A 508 -4.17 -12.05 4.65
C SER A 508 -3.63 -11.98 6.07
N HIS A 509 -3.84 -10.87 6.78
CA HIS A 509 -3.36 -10.73 8.16
C HIS A 509 -4.03 -11.73 9.12
N SER A 510 -5.35 -11.93 9.00
CA SER A 510 -6.05 -12.89 9.84
C SER A 510 -5.56 -14.33 9.58
N LEU A 511 -5.27 -14.70 8.32
CA LEU A 511 -4.77 -16.03 7.97
C LEU A 511 -3.39 -16.39 8.55
N ILE A 512 -2.59 -15.40 8.93
CA ILE A 512 -1.30 -15.63 9.63
C ILE A 512 -1.55 -16.18 11.04
N SER A 513 -2.63 -15.75 11.68
CA SER A 513 -2.96 -16.15 13.05
C SER A 513 -3.78 -17.45 13.16
N ILE A 514 -4.45 -17.84 12.06
CA ILE A 514 -5.34 -18.99 12.00
C ILE A 514 -4.52 -20.24 11.69
N HIS A 515 -4.62 -21.25 12.56
CA HIS A 515 -3.95 -22.53 12.39
C HIS A 515 -4.73 -23.50 11.50
N ASP A 516 -4.08 -24.55 10.99
CA ASP A 516 -4.72 -25.54 10.13
C ASP A 516 -5.96 -26.18 10.78
N ASN A 517 -5.93 -26.54 12.06
CA ASN A 517 -7.10 -27.12 12.74
C ASN A 517 -8.30 -26.15 12.75
N GLU A 518 -8.04 -24.86 12.96
CA GLU A 518 -9.05 -23.79 12.93
C GLU A 518 -9.49 -23.47 11.48
N PHE A 519 -8.59 -23.62 10.51
CA PHE A 519 -8.83 -23.37 9.08
C PHE A 519 -9.71 -24.44 8.44
N PHE A 520 -9.40 -25.72 8.67
CA PHE A 520 -10.12 -26.85 8.11
C PHE A 520 -11.37 -27.21 8.94
N GLY A 521 -11.43 -26.76 10.20
CA GLY A 521 -12.55 -27.04 11.09
C GLY A 521 -12.57 -28.48 11.57
N ASP A 522 -11.42 -29.02 11.97
CA ASP A 522 -11.38 -30.38 12.52
C ASP A 522 -12.25 -30.42 13.78
N PRO A 523 -13.15 -31.43 13.92
CA PRO A 523 -13.94 -31.59 15.12
C PRO A 523 -12.99 -31.99 16.24
N ILE A 524 -12.50 -31.02 16.99
CA ILE A 524 -11.99 -31.30 18.32
C ILE A 524 -13.17 -31.92 19.06
N GLU A 525 -13.10 -33.22 19.37
CA GLU A 525 -14.12 -34.02 20.07
C GLU A 525 -14.39 -33.55 21.52
N VAL A 526 -14.13 -32.28 21.85
CA VAL A 526 -14.53 -31.68 23.11
C VAL A 526 -16.04 -31.38 23.01
N VAL A 527 -16.80 -32.38 23.41
CA VAL A 527 -18.25 -32.36 23.65
C VAL A 527 -18.65 -31.04 24.31
N GLY A 528 -19.38 -30.18 23.58
CA GLY A 528 -20.15 -29.08 24.18
C GLY A 528 -19.65 -27.65 23.97
N GLN A 529 -18.49 -27.41 23.36
CA GLN A 529 -18.03 -26.05 23.07
C GLN A 529 -18.06 -25.76 21.56
N ARG A 530 -19.11 -25.08 21.08
CA ARG A 530 -19.04 -24.36 19.79
C ARG A 530 -18.07 -23.19 19.98
N GLN A 531 -16.76 -23.46 19.89
CA GLN A 531 -15.79 -22.37 19.81
C GLN A 531 -16.16 -21.54 18.59
N SER A 532 -16.28 -20.23 18.77
CA SER A 532 -16.44 -19.28 17.68
C SER A 532 -15.31 -19.54 16.68
N SER A 533 -15.64 -20.14 15.54
CA SER A 533 -14.63 -20.40 14.51
C SER A 533 -14.00 -19.05 14.14
N MET A 534 -12.69 -18.92 14.37
CA MET A 534 -11.93 -17.74 13.96
C MET A 534 -11.94 -17.56 12.44
N MET A 535 -12.29 -18.62 11.70
CA MET A 535 -12.37 -18.62 10.25
C MET A 535 -13.63 -17.91 9.74
N PRO A 536 -13.51 -16.81 8.97
CA PRO A 536 -14.66 -16.07 8.44
C PRO A 536 -15.46 -16.79 7.34
N PHE A 537 -14.88 -17.77 6.66
CA PHE A 537 -15.47 -18.41 5.47
C PHE A 537 -15.43 -19.94 5.58
N THR A 538 -16.46 -20.62 5.09
CA THR A 538 -16.43 -22.09 4.99
C THR A 538 -15.47 -22.54 3.89
N LEU A 539 -15.05 -23.81 3.89
CA LEU A 539 -14.19 -24.36 2.84
C LEU A 539 -14.81 -24.20 1.43
N GLU A 540 -16.12 -24.38 1.30
CA GLU A 540 -16.84 -24.16 0.02
C GLU A 540 -16.77 -22.71 -0.43
N GLU A 541 -16.97 -21.75 0.49
CA GLU A 541 -16.82 -20.33 0.19
C GLU A 541 -15.39 -19.96 -0.19
N LEU A 542 -14.38 -20.57 0.46
CA LEU A 542 -12.97 -20.37 0.15
C LEU A 542 -12.59 -20.89 -1.23
N ILE A 543 -13.19 -21.98 -1.70
CA ILE A 543 -13.01 -22.47 -3.08
C ILE A 543 -13.50 -21.42 -4.08
N MET A 544 -14.72 -20.89 -3.88
CA MET A 544 -15.26 -19.87 -4.78
C MET A 544 -14.44 -18.57 -4.74
N LEU A 545 -14.07 -18.13 -3.54
CA LEU A 545 -13.27 -16.93 -3.31
C LEU A 545 -11.88 -17.06 -3.93
N SER A 546 -11.16 -18.16 -3.71
CA SER A 546 -9.82 -18.37 -4.26
C SER A 546 -9.80 -18.36 -5.79
N ARG A 547 -10.83 -18.93 -6.43
CA ARG A 547 -11.01 -18.84 -7.89
C ARG A 547 -11.18 -17.39 -8.34
N CYS A 548 -12.07 -16.64 -7.69
CA CYS A 548 -12.29 -15.23 -8.01
C CYS A 548 -11.03 -14.37 -7.82
N LEU A 549 -10.27 -14.58 -6.75
CA LEU A 549 -9.02 -13.84 -6.49
C LEU A 549 -7.94 -14.15 -7.53
N ARG A 550 -7.78 -15.43 -7.88
CA ARG A 550 -6.84 -15.86 -8.93
C ARG A 550 -7.20 -15.21 -10.27
N ASP A 551 -8.46 -15.33 -10.67
CA ASP A 551 -8.94 -14.78 -11.94
C ASP A 551 -8.84 -13.25 -11.96
N ALA A 552 -9.08 -12.59 -10.84
CA ALA A 552 -8.86 -11.15 -10.69
C ALA A 552 -7.37 -10.78 -10.87
N CYS A 553 -6.43 -11.53 -10.30
CA CYS A 553 -5.00 -11.26 -10.50
C CYS A 553 -4.58 -11.43 -11.97
N LEU A 554 -5.04 -12.49 -12.64
CA LEU A 554 -4.79 -12.70 -14.07
C LEU A 554 -5.37 -11.57 -14.92
N GLY A 555 -6.58 -11.13 -14.58
CA GLY A 555 -7.21 -9.98 -15.21
C GLY A 555 -6.44 -8.67 -15.01
N ILE A 556 -5.89 -8.42 -13.82
CA ILE A 556 -5.03 -7.25 -13.56
C ILE A 556 -3.73 -7.33 -14.38
N ILE A 557 -3.15 -8.51 -14.58
CA ILE A 557 -1.99 -8.70 -15.47
C ILE A 557 -2.35 -8.34 -16.92
N LYS A 558 -3.54 -8.72 -17.39
CA LYS A 558 -4.03 -8.33 -18.74
C LYS A 558 -4.19 -6.81 -18.89
N LEU A 559 -4.69 -6.15 -17.85
CA LEU A 559 -4.83 -4.68 -17.78
C LEU A 559 -3.48 -3.96 -17.77
N ALA A 560 -2.51 -4.52 -17.05
CA ALA A 560 -1.15 -3.99 -16.95
C ALA A 560 -0.43 -3.96 -18.31
N TYR A 561 -0.67 -4.97 -19.14
CA TYR A 561 0.02 -5.17 -20.42
C TYR A 561 -1.01 -5.31 -21.56
N PRO A 562 -1.74 -4.28 -22.00
CA PRO A 562 -2.80 -4.41 -23.01
C PRO A 562 -2.22 -4.80 -24.38
N GLU A 563 -2.80 -5.82 -25.05
CA GLU A 563 -2.49 -6.26 -26.44
C GLU A 563 -2.85 -5.16 -27.46
N THR A 564 -2.09 -4.07 -27.41
CA THR A 564 -2.05 -3.06 -28.44
C THR A 564 -0.73 -3.23 -29.14
N LYS A 565 -0.73 -3.20 -30.48
CA LYS A 565 0.53 -3.19 -31.24
C LYS A 565 1.37 -2.03 -30.69
N PRO A 566 2.63 -2.26 -30.27
CA PRO A 566 3.48 -1.19 -29.72
C PRO A 566 3.59 -0.02 -30.71
N GLU A 567 3.66 -0.31 -32.01
CA GLU A 567 3.58 0.65 -33.11
C GLU A 567 2.34 1.55 -33.00
N VAL A 568 1.14 0.98 -32.82
CA VAL A 568 -0.09 1.77 -32.69
C VAL A 568 -0.04 2.65 -31.45
N ARG A 569 0.59 2.20 -30.35
CA ARG A 569 0.71 2.99 -29.11
C ARG A 569 1.68 4.15 -29.28
N GLU A 570 2.86 3.91 -29.85
CA GLU A 570 3.85 4.95 -30.12
C GLU A 570 3.37 5.91 -31.19
N GLU A 571 2.78 5.42 -32.29
CA GLU A 571 2.13 6.22 -33.33
C GLU A 571 0.94 7.00 -32.78
N TYR A 572 0.11 6.44 -31.89
CA TYR A 572 -0.95 7.21 -31.22
C TYR A 572 -0.36 8.30 -30.34
N ILE A 573 0.64 7.99 -29.50
CA ILE A 573 1.25 8.95 -28.59
C ILE A 573 1.92 10.06 -29.39
N THR A 574 2.67 9.72 -30.44
CA THR A 574 3.30 10.69 -31.34
C THR A 574 2.28 11.43 -32.17
N ALA A 575 1.20 10.81 -32.65
CA ALA A 575 0.10 11.50 -33.33
C ALA A 575 -0.57 12.53 -32.41
N PHE A 576 -0.89 12.15 -31.16
CA PHE A 576 -1.41 13.07 -30.16
C PHE A 576 -0.43 14.23 -29.86
N GLN A 577 0.86 13.92 -29.67
CA GLN A 577 1.89 14.93 -29.48
C GLN A 577 2.05 15.84 -30.71
N SER A 578 1.95 15.30 -31.93
CA SER A 578 2.09 16.03 -33.20
C SER A 578 0.92 16.97 -33.48
N ILE A 579 -0.29 16.63 -33.00
CA ILE A 579 -1.47 17.51 -33.05
C ILE A 579 -1.38 18.61 -31.96
N GLY A 580 -0.31 18.62 -31.16
CA GLY A 580 -0.13 19.56 -30.05
C GLY A 580 -1.01 19.23 -28.85
N VAL A 581 -1.59 18.03 -28.79
CA VAL A 581 -2.32 17.55 -27.60
C VAL A 581 -1.28 17.10 -26.58
N THR A 582 -0.69 18.07 -25.88
CA THR A 582 -0.03 17.79 -24.61
C THR A 582 -1.11 17.30 -23.67
N THR A 583 -1.08 16.04 -23.26
CA THR A 583 -1.85 15.61 -22.09
C THR A 583 -1.45 16.54 -20.95
N SER A 584 -2.44 17.17 -20.31
CA SER A 584 -2.14 18.08 -19.19
C SER A 584 -1.28 17.31 -18.18
N SER A 585 -0.32 17.99 -17.57
CA SER A 585 0.48 17.40 -16.49
C SER A 585 -0.42 16.75 -15.43
N GLU A 586 -1.60 17.33 -15.19
CA GLU A 586 -2.65 16.82 -14.32
C GLU A 586 -3.22 15.46 -14.78
N MET A 587 -3.50 15.29 -16.08
CA MET A 587 -3.98 14.03 -16.63
C MET A 587 -2.93 12.92 -16.50
N GLN A 588 -1.67 13.23 -16.78
CA GLN A 588 -0.57 12.26 -16.62
C GLN A 588 -0.40 11.83 -15.15
N GLN A 589 -0.49 12.78 -14.21
CA GLN A 589 -0.45 12.49 -12.78
C GLN A 589 -1.64 11.61 -12.36
N CYS A 590 -2.84 11.86 -12.88
CA CYS A 590 -4.03 11.06 -12.60
C CYS A 590 -3.84 9.60 -13.05
N ILE A 591 -3.34 9.39 -14.28
CA ILE A 591 -3.04 8.06 -14.82
C ILE A 591 -2.00 7.33 -13.96
N GLN A 592 -0.92 8.02 -13.56
CA GLN A 592 0.12 7.43 -12.69
C GLN A 592 -0.42 7.05 -11.30
N MET A 593 -1.28 7.89 -10.72
CA MET A 593 -1.92 7.60 -9.44
C MET A 593 -2.83 6.37 -9.54
N GLU A 594 -3.62 6.25 -10.61
CA GLU A 594 -4.47 5.08 -10.84
C GLU A 594 -3.66 3.80 -11.03
N GLN A 595 -2.59 3.85 -11.84
CA GLN A 595 -1.68 2.71 -12.01
C GLN A 595 -1.09 2.25 -10.67
N LYS A 596 -0.64 3.18 -9.83
CA LYS A 596 -0.09 2.86 -8.49
C LYS A 596 -1.12 2.13 -7.63
N ARG A 597 -2.39 2.54 -7.65
CA ARG A 597 -3.49 1.88 -6.92
C ARG A 597 -3.69 0.44 -7.39
N TRP A 598 -3.71 0.21 -8.71
CA TRP A 598 -3.83 -1.14 -9.28
C TRP A 598 -2.66 -2.04 -8.91
N ILE A 599 -1.43 -1.52 -8.91
CA ILE A 599 -0.23 -2.27 -8.51
C ILE A 599 -0.31 -2.67 -7.04
N GLN A 600 -0.75 -1.75 -6.17
CA GLN A 600 -0.92 -2.03 -4.75
C GLN A 600 -2.00 -3.07 -4.51
N LEU A 601 -3.14 -2.97 -5.21
CA LEU A 601 -4.20 -3.97 -5.16
C LEU A 601 -3.68 -5.34 -5.61
N PHE A 602 -2.98 -5.41 -6.75
CA PHE A 602 -2.39 -6.64 -7.27
C PHE A 602 -1.49 -7.33 -6.25
N LYS A 603 -0.61 -6.58 -5.57
CA LYS A 603 0.30 -7.15 -4.56
C LYS A 603 -0.45 -7.81 -3.42
N VAL A 604 -1.50 -7.17 -2.90
CA VAL A 604 -2.24 -7.68 -1.75
C VAL A 604 -3.11 -8.87 -2.13
N ILE A 605 -3.80 -8.84 -3.28
CA ILE A 605 -4.58 -9.99 -3.77
C ILE A 605 -3.63 -11.17 -4.05
N THR A 606 -2.53 -10.94 -4.76
CA THR A 606 -1.53 -11.99 -5.07
C THR A 606 -1.00 -12.63 -3.80
N ASN A 607 -0.70 -11.83 -2.76
CA ASN A 607 -0.27 -12.36 -1.47
C ASN A 607 -1.34 -13.29 -0.87
N LEU A 608 -2.60 -12.85 -0.84
CA LEU A 608 -3.70 -13.66 -0.33
C LEU A 608 -3.88 -14.97 -1.12
N VAL A 609 -3.81 -14.92 -2.46
CA VAL A 609 -3.89 -16.11 -3.33
C VAL A 609 -2.74 -17.08 -3.01
N LYS A 610 -1.50 -16.57 -2.86
CA LYS A 610 -0.33 -17.39 -2.51
C LYS A 610 -0.50 -18.05 -1.13
N MET A 611 -1.05 -17.34 -0.15
CA MET A 611 -1.34 -17.91 1.18
C MET A 611 -2.39 -19.03 1.10
N LEU A 612 -3.48 -18.83 0.35
CA LEU A 612 -4.52 -19.85 0.17
C LEU A 612 -4.01 -21.07 -0.60
N LYS A 613 -3.22 -20.86 -1.67
CA LYS A 613 -2.56 -21.94 -2.41
C LYS A 613 -1.58 -22.70 -1.52
N SER A 614 -0.82 -22.01 -0.67
CA SER A 614 0.10 -22.64 0.28
C SER A 614 -0.63 -23.57 1.25
N ARG A 615 -1.80 -23.14 1.76
CA ARG A 615 -2.67 -23.98 2.63
C ARG A 615 -3.21 -25.20 1.88
N ASP A 616 -3.73 -24.99 0.66
CA ASP A 616 -4.25 -26.09 -0.19
C ASP A 616 -3.16 -27.10 -0.56
N THR A 617 -1.92 -26.65 -0.74
CA THR A 617 -0.77 -27.52 -1.01
C THR A 617 -0.40 -28.38 0.20
N ARG A 618 -0.61 -27.89 1.43
CA ARG A 618 -0.39 -28.67 2.66
C ARG A 618 -1.48 -29.70 2.91
N ARG A 619 -2.75 -29.29 2.79
CA ARG A 619 -3.93 -30.16 2.91
C ARG A 619 -4.95 -29.71 1.88
N ASN A 620 -5.10 -30.53 0.85
CA ASN A 620 -5.97 -30.25 -0.28
C ASN A 620 -7.42 -30.07 0.18
N PHE A 621 -8.02 -28.95 -0.18
CA PHE A 621 -9.45 -28.68 0.00
C PHE A 621 -10.10 -28.17 -1.29
N CYS A 622 -9.30 -27.75 -2.27
CA CYS A 622 -9.76 -27.37 -3.59
C CYS A 622 -9.88 -28.60 -4.53
N PRO A 623 -10.83 -28.57 -5.49
CA PRO A 623 -10.97 -29.64 -6.48
C PRO A 623 -9.73 -29.76 -7.40
N PRO A 624 -9.54 -30.88 -8.12
CA PRO A 624 -8.45 -31.01 -9.08
C PRO A 624 -8.54 -29.93 -10.16
N ASN A 625 -7.38 -29.45 -10.62
CA ASN A 625 -7.25 -28.37 -11.61
C ASN A 625 -7.82 -27.01 -11.19
N HIS A 626 -8.26 -26.85 -9.93
CA HIS A 626 -8.83 -25.59 -9.42
C HIS A 626 -7.94 -24.38 -9.66
N TRP A 627 -6.63 -24.53 -9.54
CA TRP A 627 -5.67 -23.44 -9.69
C TRP A 627 -5.28 -23.16 -11.14
N LEU A 628 -5.50 -24.09 -12.07
CA LEU A 628 -5.12 -23.94 -13.47
C LEU A 628 -5.99 -22.94 -14.21
N SER A 629 -5.39 -22.08 -15.02
CA SER A 629 -6.11 -21.12 -15.86
C SER A 629 -6.54 -21.79 -17.17
N GLU A 630 -7.82 -21.73 -17.50
CA GLU A 630 -8.32 -22.14 -18.83
C GLU A 630 -8.05 -21.09 -19.92
N GLN A 631 -7.80 -19.83 -19.53
CA GLN A 631 -7.63 -18.71 -20.46
C GLN A 631 -6.18 -18.51 -20.92
N GLU A 632 -5.20 -18.92 -20.10
CA GLU A 632 -3.78 -18.69 -20.36
C GLU A 632 -3.13 -19.99 -20.87
N ASP A 633 -2.98 -20.10 -22.20
CA ASP A 633 -2.30 -21.24 -22.85
C ASP A 633 -0.79 -20.95 -23.02
N ILE A 634 -0.07 -20.93 -21.88
CA ILE A 634 1.38 -20.72 -21.86
C ILE A 634 2.07 -22.03 -22.24
N LYS A 635 2.41 -22.18 -23.51
CA LYS A 635 3.18 -23.33 -24.03
C LYS A 635 4.67 -23.07 -24.01
N ALA A 636 5.43 -24.08 -23.62
CA ALA A 636 6.90 -24.01 -23.59
C ALA A 636 7.54 -23.60 -24.92
N ASP A 637 6.88 -23.81 -26.07
CA ASP A 637 7.34 -23.47 -27.44
C ASP A 637 7.60 -21.98 -27.65
N LYS A 638 6.94 -21.11 -26.89
CA LYS A 638 7.01 -19.66 -27.10
C LYS A 638 7.78 -18.91 -26.02
N VAL A 639 8.10 -19.57 -24.91
CA VAL A 639 8.46 -18.91 -23.63
C VAL A 639 9.97 -18.82 -23.41
N THR A 640 10.78 -19.57 -24.16
CA THR A 640 12.24 -19.65 -23.93
C THR A 640 12.94 -18.29 -24.07
N GLN A 641 12.36 -17.36 -24.85
CA GLN A 641 12.89 -16.01 -25.04
C GLN A 641 12.73 -15.10 -23.80
N LEU A 642 11.89 -15.48 -22.83
CA LEU A 642 11.60 -14.67 -21.64
C LEU A 642 12.76 -14.55 -20.64
N TYR A 643 13.60 -15.59 -20.54
CA TYR A 643 14.65 -15.69 -19.52
C TYR A 643 16.07 -15.54 -20.08
N VAL A 644 16.21 -15.13 -21.35
CA VAL A 644 17.51 -14.88 -21.98
C VAL A 644 18.30 -13.89 -21.12
N PRO A 645 19.63 -14.06 -20.93
CA PRO A 645 20.46 -13.14 -20.14
C PRO A 645 20.26 -11.66 -20.51
N ALA A 646 20.05 -11.37 -21.79
CA ALA A 646 19.66 -10.06 -22.32
C ALA A 646 18.43 -9.44 -21.62
N SER A 647 17.42 -10.27 -21.33
CA SER A 647 16.19 -9.86 -20.65
C SER A 647 16.39 -9.66 -19.14
N ARG A 648 17.55 -9.99 -18.53
CA ARG A 648 17.81 -9.78 -17.09
C ARG A 648 17.64 -8.33 -16.63
N HIS A 649 17.88 -7.36 -17.52
CA HIS A 649 17.55 -5.97 -17.24
C HIS A 649 16.04 -5.79 -17.02
N VAL A 650 15.20 -6.43 -17.83
CA VAL A 650 13.74 -6.46 -17.66
C VAL A 650 13.36 -7.00 -16.28
N TRP A 651 14.02 -8.07 -15.81
CA TRP A 651 13.78 -8.68 -14.50
C TRP A 651 14.09 -7.75 -13.32
N ARG A 652 15.25 -7.07 -13.33
CA ARG A 652 15.63 -6.15 -12.26
C ARG A 652 14.75 -4.90 -12.22
N PHE A 653 14.30 -4.41 -13.37
CA PHE A 653 13.55 -3.16 -13.47
C PHE A 653 12.02 -3.34 -13.44
N ARG A 654 11.47 -4.48 -13.86
CA ARG A 654 10.02 -4.65 -14.08
C ARG A 654 9.31 -5.61 -13.14
N ARG A 655 9.78 -5.78 -11.90
CA ARG A 655 8.80 -5.96 -10.82
C ARG A 655 7.85 -4.77 -10.97
N MET A 656 6.53 -4.99 -11.02
CA MET A 656 5.48 -4.02 -11.45
C MET A 656 5.56 -2.60 -10.81
N GLY A 657 6.52 -2.31 -9.93
CA GLY A 657 6.80 -1.04 -9.28
C GLY A 657 7.75 -0.04 -9.97
N ARG A 658 8.26 -0.24 -11.20
CA ARG A 658 8.96 0.84 -11.94
C ARG A 658 8.53 0.95 -13.41
N ILE A 659 7.34 1.49 -13.64
CA ILE A 659 6.96 2.05 -14.95
C ILE A 659 7.23 3.55 -14.85
N GLY A 660 8.47 3.96 -15.10
CA GLY A 660 8.90 5.37 -15.08
C GLY A 660 10.26 5.53 -15.76
N PRO A 661 10.51 6.65 -16.48
CA PRO A 661 11.73 6.84 -17.24
C PRO A 661 12.88 7.23 -16.30
N LEU A 662 13.61 6.23 -15.81
CA LEU A 662 14.92 6.45 -15.16
C LEU A 662 15.92 5.48 -15.79
N GLN A 663 16.63 5.97 -16.81
CA GLN A 663 17.78 5.32 -17.43
C GLN A 663 18.90 5.14 -16.40
N SER A 664 19.24 3.90 -16.09
CA SER A 664 20.53 3.57 -15.50
C SER A 664 21.56 3.62 -16.62
N THR A 665 22.53 4.53 -16.55
CA THR A 665 23.63 4.73 -17.50
C THR A 665 24.72 3.66 -17.38
N LEU A 666 24.35 2.39 -17.20
CA LEU A 666 25.27 1.28 -17.34
C LEU A 666 25.30 0.93 -18.83
N ASP A 667 26.29 1.48 -19.52
CA ASP A 667 26.69 1.11 -20.89
C ASP A 667 26.95 -0.40 -20.93
N VAL A 668 25.94 -1.19 -21.31
CA VAL A 668 26.10 -2.61 -21.60
C VAL A 668 25.57 -2.84 -23.01
N GLY A 669 26.48 -3.22 -23.90
CA GLY A 669 26.27 -3.29 -25.34
C GLY A 669 25.09 -4.16 -25.77
N LEU A 670 24.54 -3.79 -26.93
CA LEU A 670 23.36 -4.37 -27.58
C LEU A 670 22.10 -4.39 -26.70
N GLU A 671 21.34 -3.29 -26.72
CA GLU A 671 19.92 -3.32 -26.38
C GLU A 671 19.25 -4.42 -27.21
N SER A 672 18.88 -5.50 -26.53
CA SER A 672 18.16 -6.61 -27.15
C SER A 672 16.74 -6.14 -27.49
N PRO A 673 16.11 -6.74 -28.51
CA PRO A 673 14.75 -6.34 -28.89
C PRO A 673 13.82 -6.43 -27.67
N PRO A 674 12.98 -5.41 -27.44
CA PRO A 674 12.04 -5.43 -26.34
C PRO A 674 11.09 -6.63 -26.49
N LEU A 675 10.77 -7.27 -25.35
CA LEU A 675 9.77 -8.34 -25.32
C LEU A 675 8.45 -7.83 -25.90
N SER A 676 7.74 -8.69 -26.63
CA SER A 676 6.37 -8.42 -27.03
C SER A 676 5.46 -8.31 -25.80
N VAL A 677 4.34 -7.61 -25.93
CA VAL A 677 3.35 -7.48 -24.84
C VAL A 677 2.85 -8.86 -24.37
N SER A 678 2.67 -9.81 -25.28
CA SER A 678 2.30 -11.19 -24.94
C SER A 678 3.36 -11.89 -24.09
N GLU A 679 4.63 -11.68 -24.40
CA GLU A 679 5.75 -12.22 -23.64
C GLU A 679 5.82 -11.60 -22.25
N GLU A 680 5.61 -10.29 -22.12
CA GLU A 680 5.56 -9.60 -20.83
C GLU A 680 4.44 -10.10 -19.93
N ARG A 681 3.26 -10.41 -20.49
CA ARG A 681 2.17 -11.04 -19.73
C ARG A 681 2.55 -12.42 -19.23
N GLN A 682 3.10 -13.26 -20.11
CA GLN A 682 3.50 -14.61 -19.76
C GLN A 682 4.58 -14.60 -18.68
N LEU A 683 5.52 -13.65 -18.77
CA LEU A 683 6.53 -13.39 -17.75
C LEU A 683 5.87 -13.03 -16.41
N ALA A 684 4.94 -12.07 -16.40
CA ALA A 684 4.24 -11.66 -15.19
C ALA A 684 3.45 -12.81 -14.55
N VAL A 685 2.82 -13.67 -15.35
CA VAL A 685 2.11 -14.87 -14.87
C VAL A 685 3.08 -15.88 -14.26
N LEU A 686 4.16 -16.24 -14.96
CA LEU A 686 5.14 -17.22 -14.48
C LEU A 686 5.90 -16.76 -13.23
N THR A 687 5.91 -15.47 -12.95
CA THR A 687 6.62 -14.89 -11.81
C THR A 687 5.74 -14.71 -10.59
N GLU A 688 4.53 -14.22 -10.79
CA GLU A 688 3.63 -13.91 -9.70
C GLU A 688 2.64 -15.03 -9.39
N LEU A 689 2.25 -15.83 -10.38
CA LEU A 689 1.24 -16.88 -10.25
C LEU A 689 1.60 -18.15 -11.06
N PRO A 690 2.83 -18.72 -10.92
CA PRO A 690 3.25 -19.83 -11.76
C PRO A 690 2.34 -21.07 -11.68
N PHE A 691 1.71 -21.31 -10.52
CA PHE A 691 0.81 -22.45 -10.29
C PHE A 691 -0.48 -22.43 -11.12
N VAL A 692 -0.76 -21.35 -11.86
CA VAL A 692 -1.87 -21.32 -12.83
C VAL A 692 -1.51 -22.00 -14.15
N VAL A 693 -0.21 -22.19 -14.39
CA VAL A 693 0.33 -22.93 -15.53
C VAL A 693 0.56 -24.39 -15.12
N PRO A 694 0.15 -25.37 -15.94
CA PRO A 694 0.38 -26.78 -15.65
C PRO A 694 1.83 -27.09 -15.29
N PHE A 695 2.03 -27.97 -14.31
CA PHE A 695 3.37 -28.37 -13.86
C PHE A 695 4.23 -28.90 -15.00
N GLU A 696 3.68 -29.77 -15.86
CA GLU A 696 4.39 -30.32 -17.02
C GLU A 696 4.90 -29.25 -17.98
N GLU A 697 4.10 -28.21 -18.25
CA GLU A 697 4.53 -27.10 -19.11
C GLU A 697 5.63 -26.27 -18.45
N ARG A 698 5.56 -26.05 -17.13
CA ARG A 698 6.64 -25.38 -16.38
C ARG A 698 7.93 -26.20 -16.36
N VAL A 699 7.85 -27.52 -16.26
CA VAL A 699 9.02 -28.43 -16.39
C VAL A 699 9.63 -28.32 -17.79
N LYS A 700 8.82 -28.31 -18.85
CA LYS A 700 9.31 -28.11 -20.23
C LYS A 700 9.98 -26.74 -20.39
N ILE A 701 9.40 -25.68 -19.83
CA ILE A 701 10.03 -24.34 -19.82
C ILE A 701 11.39 -24.43 -19.12
N PHE A 702 11.44 -24.96 -17.90
CA PHE A 702 12.68 -25.10 -17.13
C PHE A 702 13.78 -25.86 -17.88
N GLN A 703 13.46 -27.02 -18.44
CA GLN A 703 14.41 -27.83 -19.21
C GLN A 703 14.93 -27.10 -20.46
N ARG A 704 14.08 -26.33 -21.14
CA ARG A 704 14.51 -25.54 -22.30
C ARG A 704 15.38 -24.35 -21.94
N LEU A 705 15.14 -23.72 -20.78
CA LEU A 705 16.02 -22.67 -20.27
C LEU A 705 17.41 -23.23 -19.97
N ILE A 706 17.46 -24.41 -19.35
CA ILE A 706 18.72 -25.14 -19.14
C ILE A 706 19.36 -25.48 -20.49
N TYR A 707 18.60 -25.98 -21.46
CA TYR A 707 19.14 -26.32 -22.77
C TYR A 707 19.73 -25.09 -23.50
N ALA A 708 19.04 -23.96 -23.47
CA ALA A 708 19.54 -22.71 -24.06
C ALA A 708 20.82 -22.23 -23.36
N ASP A 709 20.86 -22.27 -22.03
CA ASP A 709 22.04 -21.92 -21.23
C ASP A 709 23.22 -22.89 -21.50
N LYS A 710 22.94 -24.19 -21.71
CA LYS A 710 23.94 -25.17 -22.12
C LYS A 710 24.53 -24.87 -23.49
N GLN A 711 23.70 -24.51 -24.47
CA GLN A 711 24.19 -24.15 -25.81
C GLN A 711 25.08 -22.90 -25.75
N GLU A 712 24.78 -21.95 -24.88
CA GLU A 712 25.60 -20.74 -24.69
C GLU A 712 26.94 -21.05 -24.01
N VAL A 713 26.94 -21.89 -22.97
CA VAL A 713 28.14 -22.17 -22.15
C VAL A 713 29.03 -23.28 -22.75
N GLN A 714 28.43 -24.36 -23.25
CA GLN A 714 29.15 -25.54 -23.75
C GLN A 714 29.46 -25.47 -25.26
N GLY A 715 28.73 -24.63 -26.00
CA GLY A 715 28.84 -24.52 -27.45
C GLY A 715 28.36 -25.77 -28.21
N ASP A 716 28.40 -25.72 -29.55
CA ASP A 716 27.89 -26.78 -30.44
C ASP A 716 28.94 -27.88 -30.75
N GLY A 717 30.13 -27.83 -30.14
CA GLY A 717 31.27 -28.68 -30.49
C GLY A 717 31.57 -29.76 -29.44
N PRO A 718 31.78 -31.05 -29.81
CA PRO A 718 32.12 -32.10 -28.86
C PRO A 718 33.52 -31.95 -28.20
N PHE A 719 34.34 -31.01 -28.70
CA PHE A 719 35.76 -30.84 -28.35
C PHE A 719 36.08 -29.55 -27.57
N LEU A 720 35.06 -28.82 -27.09
CA LEU A 720 35.30 -27.64 -26.26
C LEU A 720 35.62 -28.00 -24.79
N ASP A 721 36.36 -27.09 -24.16
CA ASP A 721 36.85 -27.05 -22.78
C ASP A 721 35.88 -27.68 -21.76
N GLY A 722 36.20 -28.90 -21.31
CA GLY A 722 35.43 -29.66 -20.32
C GLY A 722 36.27 -30.00 -19.10
N ILE A 723 35.60 -30.21 -17.97
CA ILE A 723 36.24 -30.54 -16.69
C ILE A 723 36.55 -32.03 -16.68
N ASN A 724 37.81 -32.41 -16.53
CA ASN A 724 38.23 -33.81 -16.44
C ASN A 724 38.70 -34.13 -15.02
N VAL A 725 38.03 -35.07 -14.35
CA VAL A 725 38.33 -35.42 -12.95
C VAL A 725 38.55 -36.92 -12.81
N THR A 726 39.62 -37.30 -12.13
CA THR A 726 39.87 -38.68 -11.68
C THR A 726 39.35 -38.86 -10.27
N ILE A 727 38.55 -39.88 -9.98
CA ILE A 727 37.91 -40.05 -8.67
C ILE A 727 38.08 -41.48 -8.20
N ARG A 728 38.56 -41.67 -6.97
CA ARG A 728 38.69 -43.00 -6.37
C ARG A 728 37.34 -43.45 -5.84
N ARG A 729 36.92 -44.67 -6.18
CA ARG A 729 35.60 -45.18 -5.82
C ARG A 729 35.32 -45.24 -4.31
N ASN A 730 36.37 -45.42 -3.50
CA ASN A 730 36.24 -45.45 -2.03
C ASN A 730 36.30 -44.07 -1.35
N TYR A 731 36.62 -43.01 -2.10
CA TYR A 731 36.82 -41.64 -1.58
C TYR A 731 36.09 -40.63 -2.48
N ILE A 732 34.89 -40.99 -2.95
CA ILE A 732 34.11 -40.21 -3.92
C ILE A 732 33.84 -38.82 -3.40
N TYR A 733 33.44 -38.70 -2.13
CA TYR A 733 33.09 -37.42 -1.54
C TYR A 733 34.31 -36.52 -1.38
N GLU A 734 35.40 -37.03 -0.81
CA GLU A 734 36.63 -36.29 -0.53
C GLU A 734 37.32 -35.84 -1.82
N ASP A 735 37.48 -36.75 -2.78
CA ASP A 735 38.11 -36.43 -4.07
C ASP A 735 37.25 -35.43 -4.86
N ALA A 736 35.92 -35.55 -4.83
CA ALA A 736 35.03 -34.60 -5.48
C ALA A 736 35.03 -33.24 -4.78
N TYR A 737 35.00 -33.21 -3.44
CA TYR A 737 35.02 -31.98 -2.67
C TYR A 737 36.29 -31.16 -2.94
N ASP A 738 37.44 -31.83 -3.03
CA ASP A 738 38.70 -31.17 -3.39
C ASP A 738 38.71 -30.74 -4.87
N LYS A 739 38.49 -31.66 -5.81
CA LYS A 739 38.69 -31.42 -7.24
C LYS A 739 37.60 -30.55 -7.89
N LEU A 740 36.37 -30.62 -7.40
CA LEU A 740 35.22 -29.80 -7.87
C LEU A 740 34.90 -28.65 -6.91
N SER A 741 35.85 -28.29 -6.04
CA SER A 741 35.79 -27.08 -5.23
C SER A 741 35.66 -25.82 -6.10
N PRO A 742 35.09 -24.73 -5.59
CA PRO A 742 34.98 -23.48 -6.35
C PRO A 742 36.34 -22.86 -6.70
N GLU A 743 37.39 -23.14 -5.93
CA GLU A 743 38.76 -22.70 -6.21
C GLU A 743 39.36 -23.39 -7.43
N ASN A 744 39.10 -24.70 -7.58
CA ASN A 744 39.60 -25.48 -8.70
C ASN A 744 38.69 -25.35 -9.93
N GLU A 745 37.38 -25.43 -9.73
CA GLU A 745 36.39 -25.43 -10.81
C GLU A 745 35.23 -24.47 -10.48
N PRO A 746 35.33 -23.19 -10.87
CA PRO A 746 34.32 -22.17 -10.52
C PRO A 746 33.01 -22.30 -11.32
N ASP A 747 33.07 -22.81 -12.55
CA ASP A 747 31.91 -22.97 -13.44
C ASP A 747 31.62 -24.44 -13.75
N LEU A 748 30.73 -25.04 -12.96
CA LEU A 748 30.29 -26.42 -13.14
C LEU A 748 29.22 -26.58 -14.24
N LYS A 749 28.84 -25.53 -14.96
CA LYS A 749 27.95 -25.67 -16.12
C LYS A 749 28.65 -26.34 -17.29
N LYS A 750 29.99 -26.28 -17.34
CA LYS A 750 30.81 -27.03 -18.30
C LYS A 750 30.55 -28.53 -18.20
N ARG A 751 30.84 -29.24 -19.29
CA ARG A 751 30.71 -30.71 -19.34
C ARG A 751 31.78 -31.34 -18.45
N ILE A 752 31.38 -32.25 -17.56
CA ILE A 752 32.28 -32.95 -16.65
C ILE A 752 32.48 -34.38 -17.15
N ARG A 753 33.73 -34.80 -17.30
CA ARG A 753 34.13 -36.19 -17.58
C ARG A 753 34.83 -36.75 -16.36
N VAL A 754 34.42 -37.94 -15.95
CA VAL A 754 34.86 -38.57 -14.71
C VAL A 754 35.51 -39.91 -15.04
N HIS A 755 36.73 -40.10 -14.57
CA HIS A 755 37.44 -41.37 -14.59
C HIS A 755 37.39 -41.99 -13.21
N LEU A 756 36.71 -43.13 -13.06
CA LEU A 756 36.63 -43.85 -11.80
C LEU A 756 37.79 -44.83 -11.67
N LEU A 757 38.53 -44.70 -10.57
CA LEU A 757 39.60 -45.61 -10.21
C LEU A 757 39.07 -46.67 -9.23
N ASN A 758 39.23 -47.94 -9.58
CA ASN A 758 38.91 -49.07 -8.70
C ASN A 758 39.88 -49.08 -7.49
N ALA A 759 39.60 -49.89 -6.47
CA ALA A 759 40.41 -50.10 -5.26
C ALA A 759 41.89 -50.44 -5.54
N HIS A 760 42.18 -51.08 -6.68
CA HIS A 760 43.54 -51.39 -7.14
C HIS A 760 44.24 -50.24 -7.88
N GLY A 761 43.59 -49.07 -8.01
CA GLY A 761 44.11 -47.90 -8.71
C GLY A 761 44.08 -48.00 -10.23
N LEU A 762 43.43 -49.02 -10.78
CA LEU A 762 43.25 -49.20 -12.22
C LEU A 762 42.03 -48.44 -12.71
N ASP A 763 42.14 -47.89 -13.92
CA ASP A 763 41.06 -47.18 -14.61
C ASP A 763 39.92 -48.17 -14.93
N GLU A 764 38.72 -47.86 -14.48
CA GLU A 764 37.54 -48.66 -14.83
C GLU A 764 37.22 -48.44 -16.31
N ALA A 765 37.06 -49.54 -17.06
CA ALA A 765 36.74 -49.47 -18.48
C ALA A 765 35.32 -48.89 -18.68
N GLY A 766 35.24 -47.58 -18.89
CA GLY A 766 34.01 -46.87 -19.16
C GLY A 766 34.06 -46.16 -20.51
N ILE A 767 33.12 -46.46 -21.40
CA ILE A 767 32.93 -45.69 -22.63
C ILE A 767 32.27 -44.37 -22.25
N ASP A 768 32.86 -43.26 -22.70
CA ASP A 768 32.64 -41.86 -22.30
C ASP A 768 31.27 -41.26 -22.77
N GLY A 769 30.20 -42.07 -22.74
CA GLY A 769 28.85 -41.72 -23.17
C GLY A 769 28.06 -40.86 -22.17
N GLY A 770 28.73 -40.31 -21.14
CA GLY A 770 28.09 -39.53 -20.05
C GLY A 770 27.52 -40.36 -18.90
N GLY A 771 27.49 -41.69 -19.04
CA GLY A 771 26.98 -42.61 -18.02
C GLY A 771 27.75 -42.60 -16.70
N ILE A 772 29.08 -42.61 -16.79
CA ILE A 772 29.99 -42.64 -15.62
C ILE A 772 29.80 -41.40 -14.76
N PHE A 773 29.64 -40.24 -15.40
CA PHE A 773 29.38 -38.98 -14.71
C PHE A 773 28.07 -39.02 -13.92
N ARG A 774 27.00 -39.61 -14.48
CA ARG A 774 25.71 -39.76 -13.79
C ARG A 774 25.82 -40.70 -12.59
N GLU A 775 26.50 -41.83 -12.75
CA GLU A 775 26.78 -42.77 -11.66
C GLU A 775 27.55 -42.09 -10.53
N PHE A 776 28.67 -41.46 -10.87
CA PHE A 776 29.49 -40.68 -9.93
C PHE A 776 28.65 -39.64 -9.19
N LEU A 777 27.88 -38.81 -9.90
CA LEU A 777 27.12 -37.73 -9.28
C LEU A 777 26.01 -38.28 -8.37
N ASN A 778 25.37 -39.39 -8.75
CA ASN A 778 24.37 -40.06 -7.92
C ASN A 778 25.00 -40.65 -6.64
N GLU A 779 26.14 -41.32 -6.75
CA GLU A 779 26.88 -41.86 -5.60
C GLU A 779 27.39 -40.74 -4.68
N LEU A 780 27.93 -39.66 -5.25
CA LEU A 780 28.38 -38.48 -4.51
C LEU A 780 27.25 -37.86 -3.69
N LEU A 781 26.09 -37.64 -4.32
CA LEU A 781 24.92 -37.08 -3.64
C LEU A 781 24.40 -38.05 -2.56
N LYS A 782 24.30 -39.36 -2.85
CA LYS A 782 23.91 -40.34 -1.83
C LYS A 782 24.87 -40.36 -0.63
N SER A 783 26.17 -40.27 -0.86
CA SER A 783 27.19 -40.18 0.20
C SER A 783 27.06 -38.88 0.99
N GLY A 784 26.96 -37.74 0.30
CA GLY A 784 26.91 -36.42 0.92
C GLY A 784 25.63 -36.12 1.71
N PHE A 785 24.50 -36.69 1.29
CA PHE A 785 23.21 -36.57 1.99
C PHE A 785 22.92 -37.75 2.93
N ASN A 786 23.89 -38.66 3.10
CA ASN A 786 23.77 -39.74 4.08
C ASN A 786 23.74 -39.14 5.50
N PRO A 787 22.71 -39.41 6.32
CA PRO A 787 22.65 -38.91 7.69
C PRO A 787 23.86 -39.31 8.55
N ASN A 788 24.49 -40.45 8.24
CA ASN A 788 25.67 -40.92 8.96
C ASN A 788 26.92 -40.06 8.71
N GLN A 789 26.95 -39.27 7.63
CA GLN A 789 28.04 -38.33 7.35
C GLN A 789 27.98 -37.10 8.27
N GLY A 790 26.84 -36.85 8.93
CA GLY A 790 26.66 -35.76 9.88
C GLY A 790 26.22 -34.43 9.29
N PHE A 791 26.18 -34.26 7.96
CA PHE A 791 25.71 -33.02 7.31
C PHE A 791 24.18 -32.88 7.34
N PHE A 792 23.43 -33.96 7.22
CA PHE A 792 21.97 -33.92 7.20
C PHE A 792 21.40 -34.79 8.31
N LYS A 793 20.23 -34.40 8.83
CA LYS A 793 19.41 -35.19 9.75
C LYS A 793 18.11 -35.56 9.04
N THR A 794 17.44 -36.59 9.57
CA THR A 794 16.12 -37.02 9.10
C THR A 794 15.04 -36.61 10.09
N THR A 795 13.88 -36.21 9.60
CA THR A 795 12.67 -36.09 10.42
C THR A 795 12.14 -37.48 10.78
N ASN A 796 11.07 -37.54 11.59
CA ASN A 796 10.38 -38.79 11.93
C ASN A 796 9.86 -39.56 10.70
N GLU A 797 9.62 -38.86 9.59
CA GLU A 797 9.18 -39.42 8.31
C GLU A 797 10.33 -39.80 7.38
N GLY A 798 11.59 -39.66 7.84
CA GLY A 798 12.77 -39.94 7.01
C GLY A 798 13.14 -38.82 6.04
N LEU A 799 12.61 -37.61 6.20
CA LEU A 799 12.89 -36.48 5.31
C LEU A 799 14.16 -35.73 5.73
N LEU A 800 15.02 -35.41 4.77
CA LEU A 800 16.33 -34.81 4.98
C LEU A 800 16.25 -33.30 5.18
N TYR A 801 16.96 -32.81 6.20
CA TYR A 801 17.18 -31.38 6.45
C TYR A 801 18.61 -31.14 7.01
N PRO A 802 19.16 -29.93 6.87
CA PRO A 802 20.50 -29.62 7.37
C PRO A 802 20.63 -29.90 8.86
N ASN A 803 21.68 -30.61 9.26
CA ASN A 803 21.98 -30.86 10.66
C ASN A 803 22.47 -29.58 11.35
N PRO A 804 21.73 -29.04 12.35
CA PRO A 804 22.16 -27.86 13.09
C PRO A 804 23.52 -27.99 13.79
N ALA A 805 23.91 -29.21 14.17
CA ALA A 805 25.15 -29.51 14.86
C ALA A 805 26.32 -29.77 13.90
N ALA A 806 26.15 -29.58 12.59
CA ALA A 806 27.20 -29.84 11.61
C ALA A 806 28.46 -29.00 11.87
N GLN A 807 28.31 -27.79 12.41
CA GLN A 807 29.45 -26.95 12.81
C GLN A 807 30.32 -27.61 13.90
N MET A 808 29.72 -28.36 14.84
CA MET A 808 30.47 -29.07 15.88
C MET A 808 31.23 -30.29 15.33
N LEU A 809 30.68 -30.94 14.30
CA LEU A 809 31.26 -32.15 13.71
C LEU A 809 32.41 -31.85 12.74
N VAL A 810 32.27 -30.80 11.94
CA VAL A 810 33.16 -30.50 10.81
C VAL A 810 34.02 -29.26 11.07
N GLY A 811 33.69 -28.48 12.11
CA GLY A 811 34.33 -27.22 12.42
C GLY A 811 33.89 -26.09 11.48
N ASP A 812 34.72 -25.05 11.35
CA ASP A 812 34.39 -23.82 10.63
C ASP A 812 34.20 -24.01 9.12
N SER A 813 34.64 -25.13 8.55
CA SER A 813 34.47 -25.43 7.12
C SER A 813 33.07 -25.96 6.76
N PHE A 814 32.16 -26.18 7.72
CA PHE A 814 30.84 -26.77 7.47
C PHE A 814 30.07 -26.04 6.35
N ALA A 815 30.11 -24.70 6.32
CA ALA A 815 29.42 -23.91 5.31
C ALA A 815 29.92 -24.21 3.89
N ARG A 816 31.23 -24.51 3.72
CA ARG A 816 31.80 -24.89 2.43
C ARG A 816 31.26 -26.24 1.95
N HIS A 817 31.02 -27.18 2.86
CA HIS A 817 30.39 -28.47 2.51
C HIS A 817 28.94 -28.29 2.04
N TYR A 818 28.15 -27.45 2.71
CA TYR A 818 26.79 -27.15 2.22
C TYR A 818 26.80 -26.43 0.88
N TYR A 819 27.70 -25.46 0.70
CA TYR A 819 27.89 -24.80 -0.59
C TYR A 819 28.22 -25.84 -1.68
N PHE A 820 29.19 -26.73 -1.44
CA PHE A 820 29.55 -27.79 -2.37
C PHE A 820 28.38 -28.73 -2.69
N LEU A 821 27.66 -29.22 -1.67
CA LEU A 821 26.48 -30.07 -1.87
C LEU A 821 25.38 -29.37 -2.67
N GLY A 822 25.15 -28.08 -2.39
CA GLY A 822 24.24 -27.24 -3.16
C GLY A 822 24.64 -27.16 -4.64
N ARG A 823 25.94 -26.99 -4.93
CA ARG A 823 26.46 -27.01 -6.31
C ARG A 823 26.22 -28.35 -6.99
N MET A 824 26.50 -29.46 -6.30
CA MET A 824 26.34 -30.81 -6.86
C MET A 824 24.86 -31.12 -7.15
N LEU A 825 23.94 -30.72 -6.25
CA LEU A 825 22.51 -30.84 -6.52
C LEU A 825 22.09 -29.93 -7.68
N GLY A 826 22.63 -28.72 -7.76
CA GLY A 826 22.43 -27.82 -8.91
C GLY A 826 22.91 -28.44 -10.22
N LYS A 827 24.06 -29.11 -10.21
CA LYS A 827 24.57 -29.85 -11.36
C LYS A 827 23.66 -31.01 -11.74
N ALA A 828 23.11 -31.75 -10.78
CA ALA A 828 22.15 -32.82 -11.06
C ALA A 828 20.88 -32.27 -11.76
N LEU A 829 20.33 -31.16 -11.25
CA LEU A 829 19.18 -30.49 -11.87
C LEU A 829 19.51 -29.95 -13.27
N TYR A 830 20.70 -29.35 -13.44
CA TYR A 830 21.18 -28.85 -14.73
C TYR A 830 21.35 -29.97 -15.77
N GLU A 831 21.70 -31.17 -15.34
CA GLU A 831 21.84 -32.35 -16.21
C GLU A 831 20.55 -33.17 -16.35
N ASN A 832 19.41 -32.66 -15.86
CA ASN A 832 18.13 -33.36 -15.87
C ASN A 832 18.23 -34.76 -15.25
N MET A 833 19.04 -34.88 -14.19
CA MET A 833 19.30 -36.12 -13.48
C MET A 833 18.43 -36.20 -12.23
N LEU A 834 17.55 -37.20 -12.16
CA LEU A 834 16.75 -37.49 -10.99
C LEU A 834 17.59 -38.13 -9.89
N VAL A 835 17.45 -37.64 -8.67
CA VAL A 835 18.18 -38.11 -7.48
C VAL A 835 17.18 -38.37 -6.36
N GLU A 836 17.17 -39.60 -5.84
CA GLU A 836 16.24 -40.07 -4.80
C GLU A 836 16.58 -39.52 -3.40
N LEU A 837 16.51 -38.20 -3.24
CA LEU A 837 16.76 -37.49 -1.99
C LEU A 837 15.43 -36.92 -1.45
N PRO A 838 14.82 -37.54 -0.43
CA PRO A 838 13.58 -37.04 0.16
C PRO A 838 13.90 -35.84 1.06
N PHE A 839 13.69 -34.60 0.59
CA PHE A 839 13.92 -33.41 1.40
C PHE A 839 12.69 -33.04 2.22
N ALA A 840 12.93 -32.48 3.40
CA ALA A 840 11.86 -31.91 4.19
C ALA A 840 11.28 -30.66 3.49
N GLY A 841 9.94 -30.53 3.49
CA GLY A 841 9.25 -29.43 2.79
C GLY A 841 9.75 -28.05 3.24
N PHE A 842 9.91 -27.85 4.55
CA PHE A 842 10.41 -26.58 5.09
C PHE A 842 11.80 -26.21 4.56
N PHE A 843 12.68 -27.20 4.37
CA PHE A 843 14.00 -26.98 3.81
C PHE A 843 13.90 -26.53 2.34
N LEU A 844 13.09 -27.21 1.52
CA LEU A 844 12.85 -26.82 0.13
C LEU A 844 12.22 -25.43 0.00
N SER A 845 11.27 -25.08 0.88
CA SER A 845 10.71 -23.74 0.96
C SER A 845 11.80 -22.67 1.19
N LYS A 846 12.77 -22.94 2.07
CA LYS A 846 13.93 -22.03 2.26
C LYS A 846 14.82 -21.91 1.03
N LEU A 847 14.97 -22.99 0.25
CA LEU A 847 15.72 -22.95 -0.99
C LEU A 847 15.07 -22.08 -2.06
N LEU A 848 13.74 -21.93 -2.05
CA LEU A 848 12.98 -21.09 -3.00
C LEU A 848 13.08 -19.58 -2.68
N GLY A 849 13.18 -19.19 -1.42
CA GLY A 849 13.50 -17.82 -1.03
C GLY A 849 13.10 -17.47 0.41
N THR A 850 13.55 -16.29 0.84
CA THR A 850 13.32 -15.77 2.21
C THR A 850 11.85 -15.53 2.53
N SER A 851 11.00 -15.28 1.53
CA SER A 851 9.56 -15.00 1.70
C SER A 851 8.66 -16.23 1.53
N ALA A 852 9.22 -17.43 1.33
CA ALA A 852 8.44 -18.63 1.61
C ALA A 852 8.24 -18.64 3.12
N ASP A 853 7.10 -18.11 3.55
CA ASP A 853 6.73 -17.96 4.95
C ASP A 853 6.63 -19.38 5.51
N VAL A 854 7.73 -19.84 6.10
CA VAL A 854 7.77 -21.14 6.76
C VAL A 854 7.02 -20.93 8.06
N ASP A 855 5.71 -21.13 7.93
CA ASP A 855 4.73 -21.00 9.00
C ASP A 855 5.03 -22.02 10.11
N ILE A 856 4.50 -21.77 11.31
CA ILE A 856 4.59 -22.62 12.50
C ILE A 856 4.21 -24.07 12.18
N HIS A 857 3.32 -24.31 11.21
CA HIS A 857 2.89 -25.66 10.82
C HIS A 857 4.00 -26.52 10.24
N HIS A 858 5.05 -25.94 9.68
CA HIS A 858 6.22 -26.71 9.26
C HIS A 858 6.94 -27.36 10.44
N LEU A 859 6.75 -26.83 11.66
CA LEU A 859 7.27 -27.43 12.87
C LEU A 859 6.68 -28.82 13.11
N ALA A 860 5.43 -29.08 12.69
CA ALA A 860 4.84 -30.41 12.80
C ALA A 860 5.63 -31.47 12.02
N SER A 861 6.24 -31.08 10.89
CA SER A 861 7.09 -31.99 10.09
C SER A 861 8.51 -32.14 10.65
N LEU A 862 9.03 -31.11 11.31
CA LEU A 862 10.38 -31.12 11.90
C LEU A 862 10.38 -31.85 13.25
N ASP A 863 9.49 -31.43 14.15
CA ASP A 863 9.38 -31.89 15.53
C ASP A 863 7.89 -31.85 15.98
N PRO A 864 7.17 -32.97 15.81
CA PRO A 864 5.77 -33.08 16.21
C PRO A 864 5.52 -32.83 17.69
N GLU A 865 6.49 -33.13 18.56
CA GLU A 865 6.35 -32.98 20.00
C GLU A 865 6.44 -31.51 20.40
N VAL A 866 7.43 -30.78 19.89
CA VAL A 866 7.51 -29.33 20.09
C VAL A 866 6.27 -28.65 19.51
N TYR A 867 5.82 -29.05 18.32
CA TYR A 867 4.59 -28.51 17.74
C TYR A 867 3.36 -28.73 18.64
N LYS A 868 3.19 -29.94 19.17
CA LYS A 868 2.09 -30.27 20.10
C LYS A 868 2.16 -29.44 21.38
N ASN A 869 3.36 -29.27 21.95
CA ASN A 869 3.56 -28.49 23.17
C ASN A 869 3.29 -27.00 22.96
N LEU A 870 3.69 -26.44 21.82
CA LEU A 870 3.38 -25.04 21.46
C LEU A 870 1.88 -24.83 21.17
N LEU A 871 1.23 -25.81 20.53
CA LEU A 871 -0.22 -25.75 20.31
C LEU A 871 -0.98 -25.84 21.64
N PHE A 872 -0.55 -26.74 22.54
CA PHE A 872 -1.09 -26.82 23.89
C PHE A 872 -0.96 -25.49 24.64
N LEU A 873 0.21 -24.84 24.57
CA LEU A 873 0.47 -23.52 25.16
C LEU A 873 -0.47 -22.43 24.62
N LYS A 874 -0.86 -22.50 23.33
CA LYS A 874 -1.84 -21.57 22.74
C LYS A 874 -3.24 -21.76 23.34
N SER A 875 -3.67 -23.01 23.48
CA SER A 875 -4.99 -23.38 24.00
C SER A 875 -5.07 -23.42 25.53
N TYR A 876 -3.97 -23.21 26.23
CA TYR A 876 -3.92 -23.25 27.69
C TYR A 876 -4.76 -22.12 28.30
N GLU A 877 -5.70 -22.47 29.18
CA GLU A 877 -6.64 -21.53 29.80
C GLU A 877 -6.17 -21.04 31.18
N ASP A 878 -5.39 -21.86 31.90
CA ASP A 878 -4.86 -21.52 33.22
C ASP A 878 -3.67 -20.55 33.14
N ASP A 879 -3.05 -20.24 34.29
CA ASP A 879 -1.94 -19.29 34.35
C ASP A 879 -0.68 -19.88 33.71
N VAL A 880 -0.31 -19.32 32.56
CA VAL A 880 0.85 -19.75 31.76
C VAL A 880 2.16 -19.59 32.53
N GLU A 881 2.24 -18.66 33.50
CA GLU A 881 3.44 -18.45 34.31
C GLU A 881 3.79 -19.68 35.17
N GLU A 882 2.79 -20.51 35.54
CA GLU A 882 3.01 -21.75 36.31
C GLU A 882 3.81 -22.80 35.55
N LEU A 883 3.87 -22.73 34.21
CA LEU A 883 4.68 -23.62 33.38
C LEU A 883 6.19 -23.35 33.53
N GLY A 884 6.59 -22.26 34.18
CA GLY A 884 8.00 -21.93 34.45
C GLY A 884 8.83 -21.68 33.18
N LEU A 885 8.17 -21.32 32.09
CA LEU A 885 8.82 -21.03 30.81
C LEU A 885 9.38 -19.61 30.80
N ASN A 886 10.55 -19.44 30.20
CA ASN A 886 11.12 -18.14 29.87
C ASN A 886 11.46 -18.11 28.36
N PHE A 887 11.92 -16.97 27.84
CA PHE A 887 12.24 -16.82 26.42
C PHE A 887 13.61 -17.42 26.06
N THR A 888 13.82 -18.69 26.42
CA THR A 888 15.02 -19.46 26.09
C THR A 888 14.67 -20.81 25.48
N VAL A 889 15.60 -21.37 24.71
CA VAL A 889 15.49 -22.72 24.15
C VAL A 889 16.77 -23.49 24.47
N VAL A 890 16.63 -24.74 24.91
CA VAL A 890 17.75 -25.64 25.17
C VAL A 890 18.01 -26.49 23.92
N ASN A 891 19.25 -26.48 23.47
CA ASN A 891 19.77 -27.39 22.45
C ASN A 891 20.65 -28.45 23.13
N ASN A 892 20.30 -29.71 22.97
CA ASN A 892 21.13 -30.84 23.42
C ASN A 892 21.77 -31.48 22.19
N ASP A 893 22.90 -30.94 21.76
CA ASP A 893 23.64 -31.44 20.59
C ASP A 893 24.91 -32.17 21.06
N LEU A 894 25.04 -33.45 20.70
CA LEU A 894 26.22 -34.29 21.02
C LEU A 894 26.56 -34.39 22.53
N GLY A 895 25.57 -34.18 23.41
CA GLY A 895 25.72 -34.23 24.87
C GLY A 895 26.01 -32.87 25.51
N GLU A 896 26.24 -31.81 24.72
CA GLU A 896 26.36 -30.45 25.24
C GLU A 896 24.99 -29.77 25.26
N ALA A 897 24.56 -29.33 26.44
CA ALA A 897 23.34 -28.55 26.62
C ALA A 897 23.67 -27.05 26.51
N GLN A 898 23.31 -26.43 25.39
CA GLN A 898 23.42 -24.98 25.19
C GLN A 898 22.06 -24.31 25.36
N VAL A 899 22.00 -23.30 26.23
CA VAL A 899 20.82 -22.46 26.41
C VAL A 899 20.94 -21.23 25.53
N VAL A 900 20.00 -21.05 24.60
CA VAL A 900 19.96 -19.92 23.67
C VAL A 900 18.80 -19.01 24.01
N GLU A 901 19.08 -17.71 24.14
CA GLU A 901 18.05 -16.69 24.31
C GLU A 901 17.34 -16.39 22.99
N LEU A 902 16.01 -16.41 23.00
CA LEU A 902 15.19 -16.11 21.83
C LEU A 902 15.15 -14.62 21.51
N LYS A 903 15.21 -13.78 22.54
CA LYS A 903 15.23 -12.32 22.49
C LYS A 903 16.16 -11.78 23.56
N PHE A 904 16.54 -10.51 23.45
CA PHE A 904 17.42 -9.85 24.42
C PHE A 904 16.87 -9.94 25.85
N GLY A 905 17.68 -10.43 26.80
CA GLY A 905 17.27 -10.63 28.19
C GLY A 905 16.23 -11.73 28.38
N GLY A 906 16.10 -12.65 27.42
CA GLY A 906 15.02 -13.64 27.38
C GLY A 906 14.98 -14.59 28.59
N LYS A 907 16.13 -14.80 29.26
CA LYS A 907 16.25 -15.63 30.47
C LYS A 907 15.42 -15.09 31.64
N ASP A 908 15.35 -13.77 31.75
CA ASP A 908 14.72 -13.04 32.85
C ASP A 908 13.27 -12.65 32.55
N ILE A 909 12.76 -13.00 31.36
CA ILE A 909 11.41 -12.68 30.93
C ILE A 909 10.56 -13.95 31.01
N PRO A 910 9.63 -14.06 31.97
CA PRO A 910 8.71 -15.19 32.05
C PRO A 910 7.70 -15.16 30.89
N VAL A 911 7.26 -16.35 30.48
CA VAL A 911 6.18 -16.50 29.51
C VAL A 911 4.85 -16.37 30.25
N THR A 912 4.03 -15.43 29.81
CA THR A 912 2.74 -15.06 30.41
C THR A 912 1.64 -15.20 29.36
N SER A 913 0.38 -15.19 29.79
CA SER A 913 -0.77 -15.26 28.86
C SER A 913 -0.76 -14.16 27.80
N ALA A 914 -0.20 -12.98 28.11
CA ALA A 914 -0.11 -11.86 27.18
C ALA A 914 1.01 -12.04 26.12
N ASN A 915 2.11 -12.72 26.47
CA ASN A 915 3.28 -12.84 25.60
C ASN A 915 3.48 -14.25 24.99
N ARG A 916 2.64 -15.24 25.36
CA ARG A 916 2.74 -16.64 24.89
C ARG A 916 2.78 -16.80 23.38
N ILE A 917 2.04 -15.99 22.64
CA ILE A 917 2.03 -16.03 21.17
C ILE A 917 3.40 -15.61 20.62
N ALA A 918 3.99 -14.55 21.18
CA ALA A 918 5.33 -14.12 20.80
C ALA A 918 6.37 -15.21 21.09
N TYR A 919 6.25 -15.92 22.23
CA TYR A 919 7.09 -17.07 22.53
C TYR A 919 6.95 -18.18 21.49
N ILE A 920 5.72 -18.59 21.14
CA ILE A 920 5.45 -19.62 20.12
C ILE A 920 6.10 -19.26 18.78
N HIS A 921 5.91 -18.03 18.30
CA HIS A 921 6.51 -17.58 17.04
C HIS A 921 8.05 -17.57 17.10
N LEU A 922 8.64 -17.10 18.21
CA LEU A 922 10.09 -17.06 18.36
C LEU A 922 10.72 -18.45 18.44
N VAL A 923 10.07 -19.42 19.10
CA VAL A 923 10.53 -20.82 19.13
C VAL A 923 10.46 -21.43 17.73
N ALA A 924 9.35 -21.23 17.01
CA ALA A 924 9.19 -21.72 15.64
C ALA A 924 10.22 -21.10 14.69
N ASP A 925 10.41 -19.78 14.73
CA ASP A 925 11.43 -19.07 13.96
C ASP A 925 12.84 -19.56 14.30
N TYR A 926 13.13 -19.78 15.59
CA TYR A 926 14.42 -20.30 16.00
C TYR A 926 14.71 -21.68 15.39
N ARG A 927 13.79 -22.64 15.56
CA ARG A 927 13.95 -24.03 15.11
C ARG A 927 13.95 -24.16 13.59
N LEU A 928 13.08 -23.45 12.88
CA LEU A 928 12.90 -23.58 11.43
C LEU A 928 13.80 -22.65 10.62
N ASN A 929 14.18 -21.49 11.17
CA ASN A 929 14.88 -20.44 10.44
C ASN A 929 16.27 -20.19 11.02
N ARG A 930 16.38 -19.71 12.28
CA ARG A 930 17.65 -19.20 12.82
C ARG A 930 18.71 -20.29 12.92
N GLN A 931 18.37 -21.46 13.47
CA GLN A 931 19.32 -22.54 13.75
C GLN A 931 20.00 -23.07 12.47
N ILE A 932 19.25 -23.18 11.37
CA ILE A 932 19.73 -23.70 10.09
C ILE A 932 20.06 -22.61 9.06
N ARG A 933 19.98 -21.32 9.42
CA ARG A 933 20.11 -20.18 8.48
C ARG A 933 21.40 -20.24 7.65
N GLN A 934 22.55 -20.42 8.31
CA GLN A 934 23.86 -20.46 7.65
C GLN A 934 23.97 -21.66 6.68
N HIS A 935 23.49 -22.83 7.11
CA HIS A 935 23.45 -24.06 6.34
C HIS A 935 22.62 -23.89 5.05
N CYS A 936 21.39 -23.38 5.20
CA CYS A 936 20.49 -23.13 4.07
C CYS A 936 21.02 -22.05 3.12
N LEU A 937 21.61 -20.97 3.65
CA LEU A 937 22.18 -19.90 2.84
C LEU A 937 23.36 -20.40 1.99
N ALA A 938 24.31 -21.11 2.60
CA ALA A 938 25.45 -21.67 1.91
C ALA A 938 25.02 -22.68 0.83
N PHE A 939 24.09 -23.58 1.18
CA PHE A 939 23.52 -24.54 0.24
C PHE A 939 22.83 -23.86 -0.95
N ARG A 940 22.00 -22.85 -0.67
CA ARG A 940 21.29 -22.07 -1.70
C ARG A 940 22.27 -21.31 -2.60
N GLN A 941 23.35 -20.75 -2.06
CA GLN A 941 24.40 -20.10 -2.86
C GLN A 941 25.10 -21.10 -3.78
N GLY A 942 25.38 -22.30 -3.29
CA GLY A 942 25.93 -23.38 -4.10
C GLY A 942 25.00 -23.80 -5.23
N LEU A 943 23.71 -23.96 -4.92
CA LEU A 943 22.68 -24.26 -5.92
C LEU A 943 22.60 -23.17 -6.99
N ALA A 944 22.62 -21.89 -6.55
CA ALA A 944 22.57 -20.71 -7.42
C ALA A 944 23.81 -20.55 -8.32
N ASN A 945 24.95 -21.13 -7.94
CA ASN A 945 26.16 -21.11 -8.75
C ASN A 945 25.98 -21.88 -10.07
N VAL A 946 25.13 -22.92 -10.08
CA VAL A 946 24.91 -23.76 -11.27
C VAL A 946 23.57 -23.48 -11.94
N VAL A 947 22.49 -23.37 -11.17
CA VAL A 947 21.12 -23.17 -11.69
C VAL A 947 20.57 -21.83 -11.23
N SER A 948 20.00 -21.05 -12.15
CA SER A 948 19.35 -19.79 -11.77
C SER A 948 18.15 -20.06 -10.87
N LEU A 949 18.16 -19.49 -9.66
CA LEU A 949 17.06 -19.62 -8.71
C LEU A 949 15.75 -18.99 -9.22
N GLU A 950 15.82 -18.09 -10.20
CA GLU A 950 14.64 -17.49 -10.83
C GLU A 950 13.83 -18.53 -11.62
N TRP A 951 14.49 -19.51 -12.23
CA TRP A 951 13.81 -20.59 -12.94
C TRP A 951 13.13 -21.55 -11.95
N LEU A 952 13.77 -21.78 -10.80
CA LEU A 952 13.21 -22.63 -9.73
C LEU A 952 11.99 -22.00 -9.05
N ARG A 953 11.86 -20.66 -9.05
CA ARG A 953 10.70 -19.95 -8.48
C ARG A 953 9.37 -20.24 -9.16
N MET A 954 9.38 -20.86 -10.35
CA MET A 954 8.16 -21.34 -10.99
C MET A 954 7.53 -22.53 -10.26
N PHE A 955 8.24 -23.14 -9.30
CA PHE A 955 7.81 -24.34 -8.60
C PHE A 955 7.63 -24.08 -7.12
N ASP A 956 6.67 -24.77 -6.50
CA ASP A 956 6.55 -24.82 -5.04
C ASP A 956 7.44 -25.92 -4.42
N GLN A 957 7.42 -26.05 -3.09
CA GLN A 957 8.25 -27.02 -2.37
C GLN A 957 7.97 -28.49 -2.77
N GLN A 958 6.72 -28.86 -3.04
CA GLN A 958 6.36 -30.23 -3.42
C GLN A 958 6.77 -30.49 -4.87
N GLU A 959 6.56 -29.50 -5.73
CA GLU A 959 6.95 -29.57 -7.14
C GLU A 959 8.47 -29.65 -7.31
N ILE A 960 9.26 -28.94 -6.50
CA ILE A 960 10.72 -29.10 -6.48
C ILE A 960 11.12 -30.48 -5.99
N GLN A 961 10.44 -31.04 -4.99
CA GLN A 961 10.70 -32.41 -4.56
C GLN A 961 10.49 -33.40 -5.72
N VAL A 962 9.46 -33.19 -6.52
CA VAL A 962 9.18 -33.96 -7.75
C VAL A 962 10.24 -33.69 -8.82
N LEU A 963 10.70 -32.44 -8.98
CA LEU A 963 11.74 -32.06 -9.93
C LEU A 963 13.09 -32.74 -9.61
N ILE A 964 13.44 -32.83 -8.33
CA ILE A 964 14.69 -33.45 -7.86
C ILE A 964 14.59 -34.98 -7.91
N SER A 965 13.54 -35.56 -7.33
CA SER A 965 13.48 -37.00 -7.10
C SER A 965 12.60 -37.78 -8.06
N GLY A 966 11.85 -37.10 -8.92
CA GLY A 966 10.87 -37.71 -9.82
C GLY A 966 9.51 -37.91 -9.15
N ALA A 967 8.46 -38.09 -9.95
CA ALA A 967 7.11 -38.33 -9.46
C ALA A 967 6.91 -39.80 -9.05
N GLN A 968 6.13 -40.04 -8.00
CA GLN A 968 5.71 -41.39 -7.59
C GLN A 968 4.47 -41.84 -8.41
N VAL A 969 4.61 -41.82 -9.74
CA VAL A 969 3.57 -42.30 -10.67
C VAL A 969 3.90 -43.74 -11.07
N PRO A 970 2.90 -44.63 -11.28
CA PRO A 970 3.13 -45.97 -11.80
C PRO A 970 3.91 -45.95 -13.12
N ILE A 971 4.79 -46.92 -13.33
CA ILE A 971 5.61 -46.99 -14.55
C ILE A 971 4.73 -47.41 -15.73
N SER A 972 4.61 -46.54 -16.73
CA SER A 972 3.97 -46.88 -18.00
C SER A 972 4.88 -47.80 -18.81
N LEU A 973 4.51 -49.08 -18.89
CA LEU A 973 5.24 -50.06 -19.70
C LEU A 973 5.09 -49.80 -21.20
N GLU A 974 3.96 -49.23 -21.63
CA GLU A 974 3.74 -48.85 -23.02
C GLU A 974 4.74 -47.79 -23.45
N ASP A 975 4.91 -46.76 -22.62
CA ASP A 975 5.89 -45.69 -22.86
C ASP A 975 7.33 -46.23 -22.83
N LEU A 976 7.68 -47.02 -21.80
CA LEU A 976 9.00 -47.64 -21.70
C LEU A 976 9.34 -48.51 -22.91
N LYS A 977 8.40 -49.36 -23.35
CA LYS A 977 8.57 -50.24 -24.50
C LYS A 977 8.72 -49.46 -25.81
N SER A 978 8.01 -48.35 -25.96
CA SER A 978 8.07 -47.50 -27.16
C SER A 978 9.43 -46.80 -27.34
N PHE A 979 10.11 -46.49 -26.23
CA PHE A 979 11.43 -45.84 -26.23
C PHE A 979 12.59 -46.80 -25.85
N THR A 980 12.35 -48.12 -25.85
CA THR A 980 13.40 -49.11 -25.62
C THR A 980 14.10 -49.50 -26.92
N ASN A 981 15.44 -49.42 -26.92
CA ASN A 981 16.29 -49.89 -28.00
C ASN A 981 16.70 -51.36 -27.79
N TYR A 982 16.90 -52.09 -28.88
CA TYR A 982 17.37 -53.47 -28.84
C TYR A 982 18.70 -53.61 -29.57
N SER A 983 19.62 -54.41 -29.03
CA SER A 983 20.94 -54.61 -29.61
C SER A 983 21.44 -56.06 -29.40
N GLY A 984 22.56 -56.42 -30.04
CA GLY A 984 23.11 -57.78 -29.96
C GLY A 984 22.28 -58.85 -30.70
N GLY A 985 21.54 -58.46 -31.74
CA GLY A 985 20.65 -59.36 -32.49
C GLY A 985 19.22 -59.41 -31.96
N TYR A 986 18.94 -58.77 -30.82
CA TYR A 986 17.57 -58.57 -30.37
C TYR A 986 16.86 -57.47 -31.17
N SER A 987 15.58 -57.71 -31.41
CA SER A 987 14.63 -56.78 -32.00
C SER A 987 13.32 -56.86 -31.21
N ALA A 988 12.43 -55.89 -31.37
CA ALA A 988 11.12 -55.89 -30.71
C ALA A 988 10.29 -57.16 -30.99
N ASP A 989 10.55 -57.81 -32.13
CA ASP A 989 9.86 -59.03 -32.55
C ASP A 989 10.48 -60.34 -32.04
N HIS A 990 11.69 -60.27 -31.49
CA HIS A 990 12.44 -61.43 -31.02
C HIS A 990 11.66 -62.19 -29.93
N PRO A 991 11.61 -63.54 -29.95
CA PRO A 991 10.83 -64.32 -29.00
C PRO A 991 11.20 -64.04 -27.53
N VAL A 992 12.50 -63.95 -27.21
CA VAL A 992 12.99 -63.62 -25.86
C VAL A 992 12.49 -62.24 -25.41
N ILE A 993 12.46 -61.26 -26.30
CA ILE A 993 11.97 -59.91 -25.98
C ILE A 993 10.45 -59.92 -25.73
N LYS A 994 9.69 -60.70 -26.51
CA LYS A 994 8.25 -60.88 -26.28
C LYS A 994 7.96 -61.56 -24.93
N VAL A 995 8.78 -62.54 -24.54
CA VAL A 995 8.70 -63.20 -23.22
C VAL A 995 9.08 -62.22 -22.11
N PHE A 996 10.17 -61.47 -22.29
CA PHE A 996 10.59 -60.42 -21.34
C PHE A 996 9.46 -59.44 -21.05
N TRP A 997 8.83 -58.88 -22.08
CA TRP A 997 7.73 -57.93 -21.87
C TRP A 997 6.51 -58.55 -21.20
N ARG A 998 6.15 -59.82 -21.51
CA ARG A 998 5.08 -60.53 -20.78
C ARG A 998 5.41 -60.71 -19.30
N VAL A 999 6.64 -61.09 -18.98
CA VAL A 999 7.10 -61.21 -17.59
C VAL A 999 7.00 -59.87 -16.86
N VAL A 1000 7.47 -58.79 -17.47
CA VAL A 1000 7.45 -57.44 -16.89
C VAL A 1000 6.03 -56.88 -16.81
N GLU A 1001 5.13 -57.22 -17.75
CA GLU A 1001 3.70 -56.91 -17.65
C GLU A 1001 3.07 -57.54 -16.40
N GLY A 1002 3.50 -58.76 -16.04
CA GLY A 1002 3.15 -59.46 -14.81
C GLY A 1002 3.92 -59.03 -13.55
N PHE A 1003 4.78 -58.00 -13.60
CA PHE A 1003 5.44 -57.46 -12.41
C PHE A 1003 4.51 -56.56 -11.60
N THR A 1004 4.68 -56.56 -10.28
CA THR A 1004 4.13 -55.53 -9.39
C THR A 1004 4.80 -54.17 -9.66
N ASP A 1005 4.21 -53.06 -9.22
CA ASP A 1005 4.83 -51.73 -9.36
C ASP A 1005 6.20 -51.67 -8.66
N GLU A 1006 6.34 -52.33 -7.51
CA GLU A 1006 7.61 -52.42 -6.79
C GLU A 1006 8.68 -53.19 -7.59
N GLU A 1007 8.31 -54.34 -8.17
CA GLU A 1007 9.22 -55.11 -9.05
C GLU A 1007 9.62 -54.31 -10.30
N LYS A 1008 8.68 -53.58 -10.92
CA LYS A 1008 8.96 -52.69 -12.07
C LYS A 1008 9.94 -51.57 -11.69
N ARG A 1009 9.77 -50.98 -10.51
CA ARG A 1009 10.68 -49.96 -9.96
C ARG A 1009 12.06 -50.51 -9.66
N LYS A 1010 12.14 -51.74 -9.11
CA LYS A 1010 13.42 -52.41 -8.87
C LYS A 1010 14.12 -52.75 -10.18
N LEU A 1011 13.40 -53.21 -11.22
CA LEU A 1011 13.96 -53.39 -12.57
C LEU A 1011 14.47 -52.07 -13.15
N LEU A 1012 13.69 -50.99 -13.05
CA LEU A 1012 14.10 -49.68 -13.53
C LEU A 1012 15.36 -49.20 -12.79
N LYS A 1013 15.41 -49.37 -11.47
CA LYS A 1013 16.58 -49.04 -10.65
C LYS A 1013 17.80 -49.90 -10.98
N PHE A 1014 17.60 -51.19 -11.24
CA PHE A 1014 18.65 -52.11 -11.65
C PHE A 1014 19.32 -51.66 -12.96
N VAL A 1015 18.52 -51.16 -13.92
CA VAL A 1015 19.04 -50.76 -15.23
C VAL A 1015 19.48 -49.30 -15.28
N THR A 1016 18.84 -48.38 -14.54
CA THR A 1016 19.05 -46.93 -14.69
C THR A 1016 19.59 -46.23 -13.44
N SER A 1017 19.78 -46.97 -12.33
CA SER A 1017 20.10 -46.45 -10.99
C SER A 1017 19.00 -45.59 -10.33
N CYS A 1018 17.87 -45.37 -11.00
CA CYS A 1018 16.71 -44.63 -10.51
C CYS A 1018 15.46 -45.52 -10.51
N SER A 1019 14.69 -45.53 -9.44
CA SER A 1019 13.41 -46.25 -9.34
C SER A 1019 12.22 -45.45 -9.86
N ARG A 1020 12.42 -44.18 -10.20
CA ARG A 1020 11.36 -43.28 -10.67
C ARG A 1020 11.50 -42.98 -12.17
N PRO A 1021 10.39 -42.98 -12.92
CA PRO A 1021 10.42 -42.63 -14.33
C PRO A 1021 10.76 -41.15 -14.53
N PRO A 1022 11.33 -40.76 -15.69
CA PRO A 1022 11.53 -39.36 -16.04
C PRO A 1022 10.19 -38.60 -16.10
N LEU A 1023 10.20 -37.31 -15.73
CA LEU A 1023 8.98 -36.51 -15.53
C LEU A 1023 8.11 -36.34 -16.79
N LEU A 1024 8.72 -36.31 -17.98
CA LEU A 1024 8.00 -36.17 -19.25
C LEU A 1024 7.97 -37.49 -20.06
N GLY A 1025 8.18 -38.62 -19.39
CA GLY A 1025 8.21 -39.96 -19.99
C GLY A 1025 9.59 -40.44 -20.41
N PHE A 1026 9.68 -41.71 -20.83
CA PHE A 1026 10.94 -42.38 -21.15
C PHE A 1026 11.65 -41.84 -22.38
N LYS A 1027 10.98 -41.01 -23.19
CA LYS A 1027 11.61 -40.26 -24.28
C LYS A 1027 12.78 -39.39 -23.79
N GLU A 1028 12.67 -38.84 -22.58
CA GLU A 1028 13.70 -37.96 -22.00
C GLU A 1028 14.87 -38.74 -21.37
N LEU A 1029 14.81 -40.09 -21.33
CA LEU A 1029 15.88 -40.90 -20.78
C LEU A 1029 17.06 -40.95 -21.76
N TYR A 1030 18.20 -40.40 -21.34
CA TYR A 1030 19.45 -40.42 -22.12
C TYR A 1030 20.61 -41.01 -21.30
N PRO A 1031 21.31 -42.04 -21.81
CA PRO A 1031 20.99 -42.84 -23.01
C PRO A 1031 19.62 -43.54 -22.90
N ALA A 1032 18.99 -43.86 -24.03
CA ALA A 1032 17.72 -44.58 -24.03
C ALA A 1032 17.87 -45.98 -23.41
N PHE A 1033 16.80 -46.48 -22.79
CA PHE A 1033 16.78 -47.83 -22.22
C PHE A 1033 17.11 -48.86 -23.31
N CYS A 1034 18.07 -49.74 -23.08
CA CYS A 1034 18.50 -50.70 -24.10
C CYS A 1034 18.53 -52.14 -23.57
N ILE A 1035 17.97 -53.08 -24.33
CA ILE A 1035 18.10 -54.52 -24.05
C ILE A 1035 19.09 -55.13 -25.05
N HIS A 1036 20.18 -55.68 -24.52
CA HIS A 1036 21.25 -56.31 -25.27
C HIS A 1036 21.26 -57.82 -25.06
N ASN A 1037 21.60 -58.59 -26.09
CA ASN A 1037 21.77 -60.04 -25.96
C ASN A 1037 22.97 -60.38 -25.04
N GLY A 1038 22.70 -61.02 -23.91
CA GLY A 1038 23.68 -61.43 -22.91
C GLY A 1038 24.44 -62.72 -23.24
N GLY A 1039 24.11 -63.37 -24.37
CA GLY A 1039 24.64 -64.65 -24.80
C GLY A 1039 23.66 -65.81 -24.64
N SER A 1040 24.06 -66.99 -25.11
CA SER A 1040 23.25 -68.21 -25.11
C SER A 1040 23.39 -69.07 -23.85
N ASP A 1041 24.25 -68.67 -22.90
CA ASP A 1041 24.43 -69.40 -21.63
C ASP A 1041 23.27 -69.10 -20.68
N LEU A 1042 22.45 -70.11 -20.39
CA LEU A 1042 21.28 -70.03 -19.54
C LEU A 1042 21.63 -70.04 -18.04
N GLU A 1043 22.86 -70.38 -17.66
CA GLU A 1043 23.27 -70.28 -16.26
C GLU A 1043 23.58 -68.83 -15.87
N ARG A 1044 24.01 -68.02 -16.84
CA ARG A 1044 24.35 -66.61 -16.66
C ARG A 1044 23.14 -65.79 -16.19
N LEU A 1045 23.33 -64.97 -15.17
CA LEU A 1045 22.29 -64.05 -14.70
C LEU A 1045 22.18 -62.83 -15.62
N PRO A 1046 20.98 -62.23 -15.76
CA PRO A 1046 20.85 -60.90 -16.34
C PRO A 1046 21.73 -59.90 -15.61
N THR A 1047 22.42 -59.04 -16.34
CA THR A 1047 23.27 -57.99 -15.75
C THR A 1047 22.93 -56.65 -16.36
N ALA A 1048 23.21 -55.56 -15.65
CA ALA A 1048 22.95 -54.22 -16.13
C ALA A 1048 24.24 -53.40 -16.21
N SER A 1049 24.33 -52.55 -17.23
CA SER A 1049 25.30 -51.47 -17.32
C SER A 1049 24.54 -50.17 -17.12
N THR A 1050 24.44 -49.77 -15.85
CA THR A 1050 23.67 -48.60 -15.38
C THR A 1050 24.09 -47.31 -16.07
N CYS A 1051 25.39 -47.15 -16.34
CA CYS A 1051 25.94 -46.01 -17.08
C CYS A 1051 25.31 -45.84 -18.48
N MET A 1052 24.94 -46.94 -19.15
CA MET A 1052 24.37 -46.91 -20.51
C MET A 1052 22.87 -47.23 -20.52
N ASN A 1053 22.21 -47.32 -19.36
CA ASN A 1053 20.83 -47.79 -19.20
C ASN A 1053 20.59 -49.12 -19.96
N LEU A 1054 21.57 -50.03 -19.93
CA LEU A 1054 21.62 -51.23 -20.76
C LEU A 1054 21.43 -52.49 -19.93
N LEU A 1055 20.39 -53.27 -20.23
CA LEU A 1055 20.11 -54.59 -19.68
C LEU A 1055 20.70 -55.67 -20.60
N LYS A 1056 21.69 -56.41 -20.13
CA LYS A 1056 22.23 -57.61 -20.79
C LYS A 1056 21.36 -58.80 -20.40
N LEU A 1057 20.48 -59.20 -21.30
CA LEU A 1057 19.52 -60.28 -21.11
C LEU A 1057 19.96 -61.51 -21.91
N PRO A 1058 20.32 -62.64 -21.26
CA PRO A 1058 20.55 -63.92 -21.95
C PRO A 1058 19.30 -64.46 -22.66
N GLU A 1059 19.49 -65.41 -23.57
CA GLU A 1059 18.42 -65.99 -24.41
C GLU A 1059 17.46 -66.95 -23.67
N PHE A 1060 16.76 -66.45 -22.65
CA PHE A 1060 15.73 -67.22 -21.95
C PHE A 1060 14.43 -67.25 -22.77
N TYR A 1061 14.07 -68.44 -23.26
CA TYR A 1061 12.81 -68.66 -23.97
C TYR A 1061 11.64 -69.01 -23.04
N ASP A 1062 11.94 -69.57 -21.86
CA ASP A 1062 10.92 -69.92 -20.86
C ASP A 1062 10.58 -68.72 -19.95
N GLU A 1063 9.29 -68.46 -19.81
CA GLU A 1063 8.75 -67.32 -19.06
C GLU A 1063 9.03 -67.45 -17.56
N THR A 1064 8.97 -68.67 -17.01
CA THR A 1064 9.20 -68.92 -15.57
C THR A 1064 10.67 -68.82 -15.21
N LEU A 1065 11.56 -69.34 -16.05
CA LEU A 1065 13.00 -69.20 -15.92
C LEU A 1065 13.43 -67.73 -16.04
N LEU A 1066 12.94 -66.99 -17.04
CA LEU A 1066 13.27 -65.58 -17.21
C LEU A 1066 12.80 -64.76 -16.01
N ARG A 1067 11.57 -64.96 -15.52
CA ARG A 1067 11.06 -64.27 -14.32
C ARG A 1067 11.94 -64.51 -13.09
N SER A 1068 12.25 -65.77 -12.79
CA SER A 1068 13.02 -66.12 -11.59
C SER A 1068 14.44 -65.58 -11.63
N LYS A 1069 15.17 -65.75 -12.75
CA LYS A 1069 16.54 -65.24 -12.93
C LYS A 1069 16.58 -63.72 -12.95
N LEU A 1070 15.58 -63.05 -13.56
CA LEU A 1070 15.51 -61.59 -13.60
C LEU A 1070 15.25 -60.98 -12.23
N LEU A 1071 14.28 -61.50 -11.46
CA LEU A 1071 14.02 -61.03 -10.10
C LEU A 1071 15.21 -61.29 -9.18
N TYR A 1072 15.85 -62.45 -9.28
CA TYR A 1072 17.05 -62.75 -8.51
C TYR A 1072 18.20 -61.75 -8.79
N ALA A 1073 18.46 -61.45 -10.07
CA ALA A 1073 19.48 -60.47 -10.44
C ALA A 1073 19.18 -59.06 -9.91
N ILE A 1074 17.91 -58.65 -9.98
CA ILE A 1074 17.43 -57.36 -9.49
C ILE A 1074 17.56 -57.28 -7.95
N GLU A 1075 17.15 -58.32 -7.23
CA GLU A 1075 17.16 -58.36 -5.76
C GLU A 1075 18.56 -58.45 -5.18
N CYS A 1076 19.44 -59.24 -5.80
CA CYS A 1076 20.85 -59.32 -5.40
C CYS A 1076 21.67 -58.09 -5.80
N ALA A 1077 21.06 -57.13 -6.53
CA ALA A 1077 21.75 -55.97 -7.10
C ALA A 1077 23.08 -56.36 -7.75
N ALA A 1078 23.05 -57.41 -8.57
CA ALA A 1078 24.23 -57.99 -9.21
C ALA A 1078 24.91 -56.95 -10.13
N GLY A 1079 25.78 -56.13 -9.54
CA GLY A 1079 26.68 -55.23 -10.24
C GLY A 1079 27.71 -56.03 -11.04
N PHE A 1080 28.50 -55.31 -11.83
CA PHE A 1080 29.50 -55.82 -12.79
C PHE A 1080 30.30 -57.06 -12.36
N GLU A 1081 30.52 -57.27 -11.05
CA GLU A 1081 31.35 -58.36 -10.53
C GLU A 1081 30.76 -59.78 -10.71
N LEU A 1082 29.48 -59.93 -11.05
CA LEU A 1082 28.85 -61.24 -11.27
C LEU A 1082 28.68 -61.63 -12.75
N SER A 1083 29.18 -60.83 -13.70
CA SER A 1083 28.97 -61.06 -15.14
C SER A 1083 29.98 -61.99 -15.80
#